data_AF-A0A939A1W7-F1
#
_entry.id   AF-A0A939A1W7-F1
#
_cell.length_a   1.000
_cell.length_b   1.000
_cell.length_c   1.000
_cell.angle_alpha   90.00
_cell.angle_beta   90.00
_cell.angle_gamma   90.00
#
_symmetry.space_group_name_H-M   'P 1'
#
loop_
_entity.id
_entity.type
_entity.pdbx_description
1 polymer ?
#
loop_
_entity_poly.entity_id
_entity_poly.type
_entity_poly.pdbx_seq_one_letter_code
_entity_poly.pdbx_strand_id
1 'polypeptide(L)'
;MLLLYFSGHGIKDDRGKLYLATRNTSKTQQGELIRSTSVSANFIHDRMSESRSRRQVVILDSCFSGAFAEGMPAKDDGTIDIRQQLGGEGRVVLTSSSSTQYSFEQKGQDLSIYTRFLIEGIKSGEADRDRDGFISTDELHEYAKEKVRELQPQMKPEIYAIREGYKILLTKVAPGDPRQQYRKEVALFIRRDKISRVGRHTLDILRTRLRLDTTEAKAIEDEVLEPYRKEFREKLQEYQQVFAELLERDETITDGDRHDLQILQQRLGLRDEDTMPIEALVTAQFKTHQQNLETYQQAFTTALRQEFPLSAASRDHLRQIQSQLELANGDIAAIESQITAEVEAYHQKLQDYQRLFFTATQQEYPLSEATRNNLRQQQQRLGLTDVDVAPIEAQITTQIESYHQKLQQYEQAFVKATQRQHYPDEVTRKQLQQTWQTLGLREGDVGAIERRIDAETSAIKAIIIQSSSEAEYRKEQETIRQEPPIQQSSPVQPTQPPQDRITRQTFLKWAGLGSVGLVTGVAGLEFFKGQSPKYITVKFETVSVDQKGQVIKRDSNKQAKLFKEDLGNGITLDMVEIPGGSFNMGSPFGENGRTQSEEPQHAVNVPAFFMGKFEVTQEQYQQIMGSNPSFFKGAKRPVQGVSWNDAVEFCRKLSQKTGREYRLPSEAKWEYACRAGTTTPFHFGEPSRAELIRDLAKV
;
A
#
# COMPACT_ATOMS: atom_id res chain seq x y z
N MET A 1 -49.11 45.90 12.45
CA MET A 1 -48.98 45.11 11.20
C MET A 1 -50.35 44.56 10.89
N LEU A 2 -50.71 44.48 9.61
CA LEU A 2 -51.91 43.79 9.14
C LEU A 2 -51.46 42.56 8.35
N LEU A 3 -51.93 41.37 8.71
CA LEU A 3 -51.72 40.14 7.96
C LEU A 3 -53.06 39.65 7.43
N LEU A 4 -53.12 39.45 6.12
CA LEU A 4 -54.17 38.66 5.47
C LEU A 4 -53.52 37.35 5.00
N TYR A 5 -53.98 36.23 5.54
CA TYR A 5 -53.64 34.91 5.03
C TYR A 5 -54.90 34.29 4.42
N PHE A 6 -54.80 33.79 3.19
CA PHE A 6 -55.85 33.04 2.51
C PHE A 6 -55.27 31.76 1.94
N SER A 7 -55.96 30.64 2.16
CA SER A 7 -55.66 29.34 1.54
C SER A 7 -56.95 28.77 0.97
N GLY A 8 -56.90 28.24 -0.26
CA GLY A 8 -58.07 27.84 -1.04
C GLY A 8 -57.92 28.14 -2.53
N HIS A 9 -59.02 28.46 -3.23
CA HIS A 9 -58.99 28.71 -4.68
C HIS A 9 -59.07 30.21 -5.04
N GLY A 10 -58.24 30.63 -6.00
CA GLY A 10 -58.34 31.92 -6.66
C GLY A 10 -59.02 31.76 -8.02
N ILE A 11 -60.05 32.57 -8.30
CA ILE A 11 -60.87 32.48 -9.51
C ILE A 11 -60.78 33.79 -10.29
N LYS A 12 -60.66 33.73 -11.62
CA LYS A 12 -60.79 34.89 -12.52
C LYS A 12 -62.26 35.10 -12.93
N ASP A 13 -62.70 36.34 -13.09
CA ASP A 13 -63.93 36.66 -13.83
C ASP A 13 -63.70 36.80 -15.35
N ASP A 14 -64.75 37.17 -16.08
CA ASP A 14 -64.77 37.47 -17.52
C ASP A 14 -63.77 38.55 -17.98
N ARG A 15 -63.10 39.23 -17.05
CA ARG A 15 -62.22 40.38 -17.30
C ARG A 15 -60.86 40.23 -16.64
N GLY A 16 -60.50 39.00 -16.23
CA GLY A 16 -59.23 38.71 -15.57
C GLY A 16 -59.10 39.25 -14.14
N LYS A 17 -60.20 39.72 -13.53
CA LYS A 17 -60.16 40.16 -12.12
C LYS A 17 -60.17 38.97 -11.19
N LEU A 18 -59.32 39.03 -10.16
CA LEU A 18 -59.18 38.01 -9.14
C LEU A 18 -60.32 38.10 -8.11
N TYR A 19 -60.89 36.95 -7.80
CA TYR A 19 -61.82 36.70 -6.73
C TYR A 19 -61.31 35.54 -5.88
N LEU A 20 -61.43 35.65 -4.56
CA LEU A 20 -61.16 34.56 -3.63
C LEU A 20 -62.44 33.74 -3.45
N ALA A 21 -62.33 32.43 -3.61
CA ALA A 21 -63.47 31.52 -3.49
C ALA A 21 -63.95 31.40 -2.03
N THR A 22 -65.26 31.31 -1.86
CA THR A 22 -65.93 30.87 -0.63
C THR A 22 -66.52 29.48 -0.84
N ARG A 23 -66.96 28.82 0.23
CA ARG A 23 -67.64 27.51 0.16
C ARG A 23 -68.91 27.51 -0.72
N ASN A 24 -69.48 28.68 -0.99
CA ASN A 24 -70.70 28.84 -1.78
C ASN A 24 -70.43 29.46 -3.16
N THR A 25 -69.16 29.62 -3.57
CA THR A 25 -68.83 30.25 -4.86
C THR A 25 -69.29 29.40 -6.03
N SER A 26 -70.11 30.00 -6.88
CA SER A 26 -70.81 29.33 -7.98
C SER A 26 -70.52 29.98 -9.33
N LYS A 27 -70.63 29.19 -10.40
CA LYS A 27 -70.57 29.64 -11.79
C LYS A 27 -71.92 29.47 -12.48
N THR A 28 -72.17 30.25 -13.54
CA THR A 28 -73.32 30.05 -14.43
C THR A 28 -73.16 28.77 -15.25
N GLN A 29 -74.23 28.32 -15.93
CA GLN A 29 -74.14 27.20 -16.88
C GLN A 29 -73.19 27.47 -18.06
N GLN A 30 -72.84 28.73 -18.32
CA GLN A 30 -71.85 29.15 -19.31
C GLN A 30 -70.41 29.23 -18.74
N GLY A 31 -70.21 28.92 -17.46
CA GLY A 31 -68.90 28.93 -16.79
C GLY A 31 -68.45 30.28 -16.22
N GLU A 32 -69.31 31.31 -16.30
CA GLU A 32 -69.03 32.66 -15.79
C GLU A 32 -69.14 32.72 -14.26
N LEU A 33 -68.31 33.51 -13.59
CA LEU A 33 -68.32 33.63 -12.13
C LEU A 33 -69.53 34.44 -11.64
N ILE A 34 -70.35 33.84 -10.76
CA ILE A 34 -71.43 34.56 -10.06
C ILE A 34 -70.78 35.41 -8.96
N ARG A 35 -70.29 36.59 -9.33
CA ARG A 35 -69.42 37.48 -8.52
C ARG A 35 -69.89 37.67 -7.06
N SER A 36 -71.21 37.77 -6.82
CA SER A 36 -71.82 37.92 -5.49
C SER A 36 -71.59 36.75 -4.53
N THR A 37 -71.17 35.58 -5.04
CA THR A 37 -70.85 34.38 -4.24
C THR A 37 -69.36 34.28 -3.85
N SER A 38 -68.56 35.32 -4.16
CA SER A 38 -67.10 35.32 -4.06
C SER A 38 -66.56 36.68 -3.57
N VAL A 39 -65.35 36.72 -3.00
CA VAL A 39 -64.76 37.97 -2.48
C VAL A 39 -63.80 38.58 -3.49
N SER A 40 -64.08 39.79 -3.99
CA SER A 40 -63.20 40.45 -4.97
C SER A 40 -61.85 40.87 -4.36
N ALA A 41 -60.76 40.65 -5.10
CA ALA A 41 -59.44 41.17 -4.76
C ALA A 41 -59.43 42.70 -4.64
N ASN A 42 -60.18 43.42 -5.49
CA ASN A 42 -60.33 44.88 -5.38
C ASN A 42 -60.96 45.29 -4.03
N PHE A 43 -62.02 44.61 -3.59
CA PHE A 43 -62.64 44.91 -2.29
C PHE A 43 -61.65 44.70 -1.13
N ILE A 44 -60.82 43.66 -1.22
CA ILE A 44 -59.75 43.40 -0.26
C ILE A 44 -58.70 44.51 -0.31
N HIS A 45 -58.24 44.89 -1.51
CA HIS A 45 -57.33 46.02 -1.70
C HIS A 45 -57.88 47.28 -1.04
N ASP A 46 -59.14 47.66 -1.31
CA ASP A 46 -59.76 48.88 -0.79
C ASP A 46 -59.77 48.88 0.76
N ARG A 47 -60.30 47.81 1.38
CA ARG A 47 -60.37 47.70 2.85
C ARG A 47 -58.99 47.66 3.51
N MET A 48 -57.99 47.07 2.84
CA MET A 48 -56.60 47.08 3.31
C MET A 48 -55.95 48.46 3.11
N SER A 49 -56.25 49.18 2.03
CA SER A 49 -55.71 50.52 1.75
C SER A 49 -56.31 51.59 2.66
N GLU A 50 -57.56 51.41 3.12
CA GLU A 50 -58.19 52.20 4.20
C GLU A 50 -57.61 51.90 5.60
N SER A 51 -56.82 50.83 5.76
CA SER A 51 -56.28 50.44 7.06
C SER A 51 -55.19 51.39 7.55
N ARG A 52 -55.24 51.74 8.84
CA ARG A 52 -54.20 52.53 9.52
C ARG A 52 -52.81 51.85 9.59
N SER A 53 -52.68 50.57 9.20
CA SER A 53 -51.40 49.85 9.22
C SER A 53 -50.54 50.14 7.99
N ARG A 54 -49.38 50.81 8.19
CA ARG A 54 -48.33 51.04 7.15
C ARG A 54 -47.36 49.85 6.93
N ARG A 55 -47.69 48.69 7.49
CA ARG A 55 -47.01 47.41 7.28
C ARG A 55 -48.09 46.35 7.09
N GLN A 56 -48.26 45.91 5.85
CA GLN A 56 -49.32 45.00 5.42
C GLN A 56 -48.70 43.81 4.71
N VAL A 57 -49.16 42.61 5.00
CA VAL A 57 -48.68 41.38 4.39
C VAL A 57 -49.91 40.60 3.91
N VAL A 58 -49.89 40.17 2.66
CA VAL A 58 -50.90 39.28 2.08
C VAL A 58 -50.20 37.98 1.70
N ILE A 59 -50.71 36.85 2.15
CA ILE A 59 -50.25 35.51 1.78
C ILE A 59 -51.41 34.80 1.09
N LEU A 60 -51.23 34.50 -0.20
CA LEU A 60 -52.16 33.76 -1.03
C LEU A 60 -51.60 32.36 -1.28
N ASP A 61 -51.98 31.45 -0.40
CA ASP A 61 -51.74 30.02 -0.55
C ASP A 61 -52.86 29.41 -1.43
N SER A 62 -52.94 29.90 -2.66
CA SER A 62 -54.01 29.56 -3.60
C SER A 62 -53.51 29.48 -5.03
N CYS A 63 -54.03 28.51 -5.78
CA CYS A 63 -53.81 28.44 -7.21
C CYS A 63 -54.87 29.26 -7.95
N PHE A 64 -54.43 30.03 -8.95
CA PHE A 64 -55.26 30.98 -9.71
C PHE A 64 -55.80 30.39 -11.03
N SER A 65 -55.82 29.06 -11.13
CA SER A 65 -56.35 28.31 -12.26
C SER A 65 -57.86 28.45 -12.36
N GLY A 66 -58.36 29.15 -13.38
CA GLY A 66 -59.80 29.39 -13.57
C GLY A 66 -60.66 28.15 -13.91
N ALA A 67 -60.03 26.97 -14.02
CA ALA A 67 -60.65 25.70 -14.37
C ALA A 67 -61.33 25.04 -13.15
N PHE A 68 -62.63 24.80 -13.26
CA PHE A 68 -63.44 24.00 -12.33
C PHE A 68 -64.16 22.89 -13.12
N ALA A 69 -63.37 21.96 -13.66
CA ALA A 69 -63.79 20.66 -14.19
C ALA A 69 -62.55 19.81 -14.45
N GLU A 70 -62.62 18.50 -14.28
CA GLU A 70 -61.66 17.61 -14.93
C GLU A 70 -61.90 17.63 -16.45
N GLY A 71 -60.83 17.73 -17.25
CA GLY A 71 -60.89 17.47 -18.69
C GLY A 71 -61.15 18.67 -19.64
N MET A 72 -61.30 19.91 -19.16
CA MET A 72 -61.29 21.09 -20.05
C MET A 72 -59.98 21.89 -19.93
N PRO A 73 -59.25 22.16 -21.03
CA PRO A 73 -58.12 23.08 -21.00
C PRO A 73 -58.61 24.50 -20.76
N ALA A 74 -57.99 25.21 -19.82
CA ALA A 74 -58.18 26.65 -19.70
C ALA A 74 -57.67 27.32 -20.98
N LYS A 75 -58.49 28.18 -21.60
CA LYS A 75 -57.98 29.12 -22.60
C LYS A 75 -57.03 30.08 -21.89
N ASP A 76 -55.77 30.06 -22.32
CA ASP A 76 -54.75 30.95 -21.81
C ASP A 76 -54.89 32.33 -22.45
N ASP A 77 -55.13 33.33 -21.61
CA ASP A 77 -55.12 34.76 -21.94
C ASP A 77 -54.86 35.55 -20.65
N GLY A 78 -53.58 35.80 -20.38
CA GLY A 78 -53.14 36.76 -19.37
C GLY A 78 -52.77 36.18 -17.99
N THR A 79 -51.53 36.45 -17.59
CA THR A 79 -51.08 36.48 -16.18
C THR A 79 -52.00 37.37 -15.34
N ILE A 80 -52.36 36.96 -14.12
CA ILE A 80 -53.03 37.89 -13.19
C ILE A 80 -52.01 38.93 -12.76
N ASP A 81 -52.29 40.22 -12.99
CA ASP A 81 -51.52 41.29 -12.39
C ASP A 81 -51.88 41.45 -10.90
N ILE A 82 -51.32 40.56 -10.07
CA ILE A 82 -51.47 40.55 -8.62
C ILE A 82 -50.87 41.84 -8.01
N ARG A 83 -49.86 42.43 -8.66
CA ARG A 83 -49.24 43.70 -8.25
C ARG A 83 -50.22 44.87 -8.41
N GLN A 84 -50.97 44.94 -9.50
CA GLN A 84 -52.00 45.95 -9.74
C GLN A 84 -53.26 45.70 -8.89
N GLN A 85 -53.72 44.44 -8.77
CA GLN A 85 -55.01 44.14 -8.11
C GLN A 85 -54.94 44.06 -6.58
N LEU A 86 -53.79 43.67 -6.00
CA LEU A 86 -53.62 43.51 -4.54
C LEU A 86 -52.44 44.26 -3.95
N GLY A 87 -51.48 44.75 -4.73
CA GLY A 87 -50.38 45.58 -4.23
C GLY A 87 -50.86 46.88 -3.56
N GLY A 88 -49.99 47.50 -2.75
CA GLY A 88 -50.24 48.78 -2.09
C GLY A 88 -48.95 49.36 -1.50
N GLU A 89 -48.94 50.66 -1.16
CA GLU A 89 -47.80 51.24 -0.43
C GLU A 89 -47.72 50.62 0.98
N GLY A 90 -46.52 50.18 1.38
CA GLY A 90 -46.32 49.47 2.65
C GLY A 90 -46.94 48.07 2.69
N ARG A 91 -47.32 47.49 1.53
CA ARG A 91 -47.87 46.14 1.39
C ARG A 91 -46.95 45.22 0.59
N VAL A 92 -46.75 44.01 1.11
CA VAL A 92 -46.07 42.90 0.42
C VAL A 92 -47.09 41.78 0.17
N VAL A 93 -47.09 41.18 -1.02
CA VAL A 93 -47.96 40.06 -1.40
C VAL A 93 -47.10 38.85 -1.72
N LEU A 94 -47.32 37.73 -1.04
CA LEU A 94 -46.66 36.45 -1.26
C LEU A 94 -47.67 35.47 -1.86
N THR A 95 -47.27 34.68 -2.86
CA THR A 95 -48.13 33.69 -3.53
C THR A 95 -47.47 32.33 -3.59
N SER A 96 -48.26 31.24 -3.55
CA SER A 96 -47.72 29.87 -3.61
C SER A 96 -47.52 29.32 -5.04
N SER A 97 -48.14 29.91 -6.08
CA SER A 97 -48.06 29.42 -7.47
C SER A 97 -48.29 30.51 -8.54
N SER A 98 -47.49 30.48 -9.61
CA SER A 98 -47.58 31.36 -10.78
C SER A 98 -48.73 31.02 -11.75
N SER A 99 -49.96 30.98 -11.22
CA SER A 99 -51.25 31.07 -11.94
C SER A 99 -51.78 29.93 -12.83
N THR A 100 -51.00 28.91 -13.23
CA THR A 100 -51.48 27.90 -14.22
C THR A 100 -51.49 26.42 -13.77
N GLN A 101 -51.09 26.10 -12.54
CA GLN A 101 -50.98 24.70 -12.08
C GLN A 101 -51.82 24.40 -10.84
N TYR A 102 -52.25 23.15 -10.71
CA TYR A 102 -53.01 22.64 -9.54
C TYR A 102 -52.14 22.60 -8.29
N SER A 103 -52.67 23.11 -7.17
CA SER A 103 -52.21 22.78 -5.83
C SER A 103 -52.62 21.35 -5.50
N PHE A 104 -51.70 20.40 -5.69
CA PHE A 104 -51.89 19.02 -5.27
C PHE A 104 -51.86 18.92 -3.74
N GLU A 105 -53.04 18.92 -3.12
CA GLU A 105 -53.20 18.38 -1.78
C GLU A 105 -52.86 16.88 -1.81
N GLN A 106 -51.71 16.51 -1.25
CA GLN A 106 -51.43 15.10 -0.97
C GLN A 106 -52.43 14.63 0.10
N LYS A 107 -53.34 13.73 -0.27
CA LYS A 107 -54.30 13.09 0.66
C LYS A 107 -53.53 12.44 1.81
N GLY A 108 -53.51 13.09 2.98
CA GLY A 108 -52.77 12.63 4.16
C GLY A 108 -51.88 13.67 4.85
N GLN A 109 -51.83 14.95 4.42
CA GLN A 109 -51.20 16.03 5.19
C GLN A 109 -52.17 17.19 5.44
N ASP A 110 -52.17 17.71 6.68
CA ASP A 110 -53.10 18.76 7.15
C ASP A 110 -52.76 20.19 6.67
N LEU A 111 -51.67 20.36 5.91
CA LEU A 111 -51.14 21.65 5.46
C LEU A 111 -50.63 21.57 4.01
N SER A 112 -50.77 22.67 3.26
CA SER A 112 -50.14 22.82 1.95
C SER A 112 -48.61 22.85 2.07
N ILE A 113 -47.91 22.49 1.00
CA ILE A 113 -46.44 22.44 0.97
C ILE A 113 -45.82 23.82 1.25
N TYR A 114 -46.40 24.89 0.71
CA TYR A 114 -45.93 26.27 0.96
C TYR A 114 -46.12 26.67 2.42
N THR A 115 -47.33 26.48 2.94
CA THR A 115 -47.68 26.88 4.32
C THR A 115 -46.93 26.05 5.36
N ARG A 116 -46.66 24.77 5.07
CA ARG A 116 -45.78 23.93 5.90
C ARG A 116 -44.39 24.56 6.03
N PHE A 117 -43.76 24.96 4.93
CA PHE A 117 -42.42 25.56 4.96
C PHE A 117 -42.39 27.00 5.49
N LEU A 118 -43.45 27.79 5.32
CA LEU A 118 -43.60 29.09 6.01
C LEU A 118 -43.64 28.90 7.53
N ILE A 119 -44.38 27.91 8.03
CA ILE A 119 -44.46 27.60 9.46
C ILE A 119 -43.14 27.01 9.98
N GLU A 120 -42.49 26.16 9.18
CA GLU A 120 -41.22 25.52 9.50
C GLU A 120 -40.10 26.55 9.67
N GLY A 121 -39.88 27.42 8.69
CA GLY A 121 -38.84 28.47 8.74
C GLY A 121 -39.03 29.45 9.90
N ILE A 122 -40.28 29.80 10.23
CA ILE A 122 -40.62 30.60 11.43
C ILE A 122 -40.27 29.85 12.73
N LYS A 123 -40.53 28.55 12.81
CA LYS A 123 -40.31 27.74 14.03
C LYS A 123 -38.86 27.33 14.23
N SER A 124 -38.13 27.02 13.16
CA SER A 124 -36.73 26.58 13.23
C SER A 124 -35.75 27.75 13.38
N GLY A 125 -36.15 28.94 12.92
CA GLY A 125 -35.25 30.09 12.78
C GLY A 125 -34.40 30.03 11.51
N GLU A 126 -34.48 28.96 10.70
CA GLU A 126 -33.66 28.79 9.49
C GLU A 126 -34.10 29.67 8.31
N ALA A 127 -35.20 30.43 8.49
CA ALA A 127 -35.60 31.54 7.62
C ALA A 127 -34.97 32.90 7.99
N ASP A 128 -34.16 33.00 9.05
CA ASP A 128 -33.26 34.14 9.28
C ASP A 128 -31.97 33.90 8.48
N ARG A 129 -31.80 34.62 7.36
CA ARG A 129 -30.72 34.39 6.39
C ARG A 129 -29.54 35.32 6.59
N ASP A 130 -29.79 36.58 6.94
CA ASP A 130 -28.71 37.53 7.25
C ASP A 130 -28.21 37.45 8.71
N ARG A 131 -28.88 36.64 9.54
CA ARG A 131 -28.57 36.39 10.96
C ARG A 131 -28.77 37.63 11.84
N ASP A 132 -29.69 38.54 11.46
CA ASP A 132 -30.05 39.73 12.26
C ASP A 132 -30.89 39.41 13.52
N GLY A 133 -31.41 38.18 13.63
CA GLY A 133 -32.20 37.69 14.76
C GLY A 133 -33.71 37.92 14.60
N PHE A 134 -34.15 38.44 13.45
CA PHE A 134 -35.54 38.52 13.01
C PHE A 134 -35.74 37.74 11.71
N ILE A 135 -37.01 37.52 11.36
CA ILE A 135 -37.39 36.89 10.09
C ILE A 135 -38.25 37.89 9.34
N SER A 136 -37.87 38.22 8.11
CA SER A 136 -38.61 39.11 7.22
C SER A 136 -39.53 38.38 6.24
N THR A 137 -40.41 39.14 5.58
CA THR A 137 -41.24 38.69 4.46
C THR A 137 -40.44 38.04 3.33
N ASP A 138 -39.27 38.59 3.03
CA ASP A 138 -38.43 38.27 1.89
C ASP A 138 -37.55 37.05 2.19
N GLU A 139 -36.88 37.01 3.35
CA GLU A 139 -36.09 35.82 3.75
C GLU A 139 -36.98 34.59 3.99
N LEU A 140 -38.17 34.77 4.58
CA LEU A 140 -39.15 33.70 4.74
C LEU A 140 -39.70 33.22 3.41
N HIS A 141 -39.92 34.12 2.45
CA HIS A 141 -40.34 33.74 1.11
C HIS A 141 -39.26 32.92 0.40
N GLU A 142 -37.99 33.36 0.41
CA GLU A 142 -36.90 32.61 -0.23
C GLU A 142 -36.64 31.25 0.46
N TYR A 143 -36.74 31.16 1.80
CA TYR A 143 -36.72 29.87 2.51
C TYR A 143 -37.82 28.93 2.01
N ALA A 144 -39.07 29.37 2.03
CA ALA A 144 -40.20 28.54 1.61
C ALA A 144 -40.16 28.20 0.11
N LYS A 145 -39.64 29.12 -0.73
CA LYS A 145 -39.51 28.97 -2.19
C LYS A 145 -38.42 27.98 -2.57
N GLU A 146 -37.28 27.96 -1.89
CA GLU A 146 -36.26 26.93 -2.07
C GLU A 146 -36.80 25.54 -1.63
N LYS A 147 -37.40 25.45 -0.43
CA LYS A 147 -37.95 24.18 0.08
C LYS A 147 -39.15 23.66 -0.72
N VAL A 148 -39.98 24.54 -1.28
CA VAL A 148 -41.00 24.17 -2.29
C VAL A 148 -40.34 23.61 -3.55
N ARG A 149 -39.30 24.25 -4.07
CA ARG A 149 -38.62 23.81 -5.31
C ARG A 149 -37.87 22.50 -5.15
N GLU A 150 -37.31 22.22 -3.98
CA GLU A 150 -36.69 20.91 -3.64
C GLU A 150 -37.68 19.75 -3.78
N LEU A 151 -38.94 19.92 -3.35
CA LEU A 151 -39.95 18.84 -3.37
C LEU A 151 -40.87 18.84 -4.59
N GLN A 152 -41.17 20.02 -5.15
CA GLN A 152 -42.08 20.17 -6.29
C GLN A 152 -41.57 21.29 -7.23
N PRO A 153 -40.57 21.01 -8.10
CA PRO A 153 -39.95 22.00 -9.00
C PRO A 153 -40.90 22.74 -9.94
N GLN A 154 -42.09 22.18 -10.18
CA GLN A 154 -43.17 22.78 -10.97
C GLN A 154 -43.78 24.01 -10.28
N MET A 155 -43.88 23.98 -8.95
CA MET A 155 -44.54 24.97 -8.13
C MET A 155 -43.66 26.22 -7.98
N LYS A 156 -44.22 27.39 -8.32
CA LYS A 156 -43.49 28.66 -8.38
C LYS A 156 -44.10 29.70 -7.44
N PRO A 157 -43.63 29.76 -6.18
CA PRO A 157 -43.91 30.88 -5.30
C PRO A 157 -43.30 32.17 -5.84
N GLU A 158 -44.02 33.28 -5.68
CA GLU A 158 -43.59 34.62 -6.08
C GLU A 158 -43.94 35.66 -4.99
N ILE A 159 -43.22 36.78 -5.00
CA ILE A 159 -43.36 37.88 -4.04
C ILE A 159 -43.44 39.22 -4.79
N TYR A 160 -44.45 40.03 -4.44
CA TYR A 160 -44.72 41.32 -5.07
C TYR A 160 -44.71 42.44 -4.04
N ALA A 161 -43.96 43.51 -4.33
CA ALA A 161 -43.98 44.77 -3.60
C ALA A 161 -44.12 45.95 -4.59
N ILE A 162 -44.69 47.07 -4.15
CA ILE A 162 -44.81 48.26 -5.01
C ILE A 162 -43.50 49.06 -5.08
N ARG A 163 -42.75 49.16 -3.98
CA ARG A 163 -41.36 49.67 -3.95
C ARG A 163 -40.39 48.54 -3.65
N GLU A 164 -39.23 48.57 -4.28
CA GLU A 164 -38.10 47.72 -3.95
C GLU A 164 -37.58 48.06 -2.54
N GLY A 165 -37.08 47.05 -1.80
CA GLY A 165 -36.39 47.24 -0.52
C GLY A 165 -37.26 47.39 0.75
N TYR A 166 -38.57 47.15 0.72
CA TYR A 166 -39.43 47.28 1.91
C TYR A 166 -39.44 45.99 2.79
N LYS A 167 -38.28 45.61 3.37
CA LYS A 167 -38.10 44.44 4.30
C LYS A 167 -39.10 44.54 5.47
N ILE A 168 -40.22 43.79 5.44
CA ILE A 168 -41.18 43.76 6.55
C ILE A 168 -40.75 42.65 7.51
N LEU A 169 -40.19 43.03 8.67
CA LEU A 169 -39.94 42.12 9.79
C LEU A 169 -41.27 41.54 10.30
N LEU A 170 -41.39 40.21 10.26
CA LEU A 170 -42.58 39.46 10.66
C LEU A 170 -42.53 39.04 12.14
N THR A 171 -41.41 38.46 12.56
CA THR A 171 -41.18 37.95 13.91
C THR A 171 -39.71 38.10 14.30
N LYS A 172 -39.43 38.03 15.61
CA LYS A 172 -38.09 37.70 16.10
C LYS A 172 -37.88 36.18 15.97
N VAL A 173 -36.64 35.75 15.72
CA VAL A 173 -36.26 34.33 15.84
C VAL A 173 -36.47 33.87 17.28
N ALA A 174 -37.15 32.74 17.45
CA ALA A 174 -37.25 32.11 18.77
C ALA A 174 -35.86 31.59 19.19
N PRO A 175 -35.39 31.87 20.42
CA PRO A 175 -34.12 31.32 20.88
C PRO A 175 -34.24 29.79 21.01
N GLY A 176 -33.72 29.08 20.00
CA GLY A 176 -33.55 27.63 20.07
C GLY A 176 -32.58 27.23 21.17
N ASP A 177 -32.54 25.95 21.53
CA ASP A 177 -31.61 25.43 22.54
C ASP A 177 -30.16 25.81 22.16
N PRO A 178 -29.45 26.59 22.98
CA PRO A 178 -28.06 26.97 22.72
C PRO A 178 -27.14 25.76 22.52
N ARG A 179 -27.42 24.63 23.20
CA ARG A 179 -26.65 23.40 23.04
C ARG A 179 -26.87 22.76 21.66
N GLN A 180 -28.10 22.74 21.15
CA GLN A 180 -28.39 22.30 19.77
C GLN A 180 -27.75 23.21 18.71
N GLN A 181 -27.79 24.54 18.91
CA GLN A 181 -27.16 25.49 17.99
C GLN A 181 -25.64 25.31 17.96
N TYR A 182 -25.01 25.12 19.12
CA TYR A 182 -23.58 24.81 19.22
C TYR A 182 -23.25 23.46 18.58
N ARG A 183 -24.03 22.40 18.84
CA ARG A 183 -23.86 21.07 18.22
C ARG A 183 -23.89 21.13 16.69
N LYS A 184 -24.84 21.87 16.10
CA LYS A 184 -24.92 22.09 14.63
C LYS A 184 -23.65 22.76 14.08
N GLU A 185 -23.20 23.84 14.71
CA GLU A 185 -22.02 24.60 14.23
C GLU A 185 -20.70 23.85 14.48
N VAL A 186 -20.57 23.04 15.55
CA VAL A 186 -19.40 22.17 15.79
C VAL A 186 -19.17 21.23 14.60
N ALA A 187 -20.22 20.57 14.10
CA ALA A 187 -20.14 19.63 12.99
C ALA A 187 -19.59 20.26 11.69
N LEU A 188 -19.83 21.56 11.46
CA LEU A 188 -19.32 22.29 10.29
C LEU A 188 -17.80 22.53 10.32
N PHE A 189 -17.17 22.43 11.49
CA PHE A 189 -15.75 22.77 11.71
C PHE A 189 -14.84 21.56 11.95
N ILE A 190 -15.39 20.36 11.99
CA ILE A 190 -14.64 19.08 12.04
C ILE A 190 -13.99 18.81 10.68
N ARG A 191 -12.72 18.38 10.70
CA ARG A 191 -12.01 17.81 9.54
C ARG A 191 -11.20 16.61 10.01
N ARG A 192 -11.49 15.43 9.47
CA ARG A 192 -11.04 14.13 10.02
C ARG A 192 -11.38 14.07 11.52
N ASP A 193 -10.40 13.83 12.39
CA ASP A 193 -10.58 13.59 13.83
C ASP A 193 -10.57 14.86 14.71
N LYS A 194 -10.40 16.06 14.12
CA LYS A 194 -10.14 17.32 14.84
C LYS A 194 -10.96 18.51 14.34
N ILE A 195 -11.25 19.43 15.26
CA ILE A 195 -11.74 20.77 14.94
C ILE A 195 -10.58 21.62 14.43
N SER A 196 -10.75 22.30 13.29
CA SER A 196 -9.71 23.17 12.72
C SER A 196 -9.39 24.38 13.61
N ARG A 197 -8.18 24.96 13.54
CA ARG A 197 -7.80 26.16 14.35
C ARG A 197 -8.74 27.34 14.15
N VAL A 198 -9.20 27.56 12.91
CA VAL A 198 -10.19 28.61 12.58
C VAL A 198 -11.54 28.26 13.21
N GLY A 199 -12.00 27.01 13.04
CA GLY A 199 -13.22 26.51 13.67
C GLY A 199 -13.23 26.64 15.19
N ARG A 200 -12.13 26.31 15.86
CA ARG A 200 -11.98 26.47 17.31
C ARG A 200 -12.17 27.93 17.74
N HIS A 201 -11.60 28.89 17.02
CA HIS A 201 -11.79 30.31 17.30
C HIS A 201 -13.25 30.76 17.06
N THR A 202 -13.88 30.31 15.97
CA THR A 202 -15.31 30.58 15.69
C THR A 202 -16.21 29.99 16.79
N LEU A 203 -15.92 28.78 17.25
CA LEU A 203 -16.65 28.10 18.32
C LEU A 203 -16.43 28.77 19.69
N ASP A 204 -15.22 29.23 20.01
CA ASP A 204 -14.97 30.03 21.22
C ASP A 204 -15.78 31.35 21.23
N ILE A 205 -15.95 32.00 20.07
CA ILE A 205 -16.83 33.17 19.91
C ILE A 205 -18.31 32.77 20.05
N LEU A 206 -18.73 31.67 19.40
CA LEU A 206 -20.11 31.21 19.43
C LEU A 206 -20.53 30.77 20.84
N ARG A 207 -19.70 29.99 21.55
CA ARG A 207 -19.93 29.60 22.95
C ARG A 207 -20.20 30.82 23.83
N THR A 208 -19.35 31.84 23.72
CA THR A 208 -19.49 33.09 24.48
C THR A 208 -20.77 33.84 24.13
N ARG A 209 -21.16 33.89 22.84
CA ARG A 209 -22.44 34.46 22.40
C ARG A 209 -23.66 33.69 22.96
N LEU A 210 -23.57 32.37 22.97
CA LEU A 210 -24.60 31.44 23.43
C LEU A 210 -24.63 31.26 24.96
N ARG A 211 -23.68 31.85 25.69
CA ARG A 211 -23.50 31.74 27.16
C ARG A 211 -23.36 30.29 27.66
N LEU A 212 -22.81 29.41 26.82
CA LEU A 212 -22.49 28.04 27.20
C LEU A 212 -21.24 27.99 28.08
N ASP A 213 -21.24 27.11 29.08
CA ASP A 213 -20.06 26.85 29.89
C ASP A 213 -18.96 26.13 29.08
N THR A 214 -17.70 26.31 29.48
CA THR A 214 -16.54 25.64 28.88
C THR A 214 -16.60 24.11 28.97
N THR A 215 -17.13 23.56 30.05
CA THR A 215 -17.23 22.10 30.27
C THR A 215 -18.37 21.51 29.45
N GLU A 216 -19.53 22.18 29.41
CA GLU A 216 -20.64 21.79 28.54
C GLU A 216 -20.28 21.85 27.05
N ALA A 217 -19.64 22.95 26.63
CA ALA A 217 -19.19 23.12 25.26
C ALA A 217 -18.19 22.02 24.85
N LYS A 218 -17.24 21.69 25.73
CA LYS A 218 -16.31 20.59 25.47
C LYS A 218 -17.01 19.24 25.41
N ALA A 219 -17.97 18.96 26.29
CA ALA A 219 -18.74 17.71 26.24
C ALA A 219 -19.49 17.55 24.91
N ILE A 220 -20.07 18.64 24.37
CA ILE A 220 -20.69 18.65 23.04
C ILE A 220 -19.64 18.47 21.93
N GLU A 221 -18.47 19.10 22.03
CA GLU A 221 -17.38 18.92 21.05
C GLU A 221 -16.88 17.47 21.01
N ASP A 222 -16.65 16.84 22.16
CA ASP A 222 -16.23 15.43 22.24
C ASP A 222 -17.34 14.47 21.76
N GLU A 223 -18.62 14.73 22.10
CA GLU A 223 -19.78 13.96 21.63
C GLU A 223 -19.89 13.94 20.10
N VAL A 224 -19.74 15.10 19.44
CA VAL A 224 -19.81 15.20 17.98
C VAL A 224 -18.53 14.68 17.31
N LEU A 225 -17.38 14.71 17.98
CA LEU A 225 -16.11 14.21 17.43
C LEU A 225 -15.95 12.69 17.46
N GLU A 226 -16.52 11.96 18.44
CA GLU A 226 -16.29 10.51 18.57
C GLU A 226 -16.64 9.67 17.32
N PRO A 227 -17.74 9.92 16.57
CA PRO A 227 -18.01 9.22 15.32
C PRO A 227 -16.86 9.35 14.29
N TYR A 228 -16.33 10.56 14.10
CA TYR A 228 -15.23 10.82 13.17
C TYR A 228 -13.89 10.29 13.69
N ARG A 229 -13.66 10.32 15.01
CA ARG A 229 -12.50 9.66 15.64
C ARG A 229 -12.55 8.14 15.51
N LYS A 230 -13.75 7.55 15.50
CA LYS A 230 -13.94 6.11 15.25
C LYS A 230 -13.65 5.79 13.78
N GLU A 231 -14.28 6.49 12.83
CA GLU A 231 -14.04 6.33 11.39
C GLU A 231 -12.56 6.49 11.03
N PHE A 232 -11.87 7.48 11.60
CA PHE A 232 -10.44 7.70 11.38
C PHE A 232 -9.57 6.56 11.95
N ARG A 233 -9.91 6.00 13.12
CA ARG A 233 -9.22 4.81 13.67
C ARG A 233 -9.43 3.58 12.79
N GLU A 234 -10.64 3.37 12.29
CA GLU A 234 -10.97 2.23 11.41
C GLU A 234 -10.17 2.30 10.10
N LYS A 235 -10.03 3.50 9.51
CA LYS A 235 -9.18 3.74 8.33
C LYS A 235 -7.69 3.49 8.58
N LEU A 236 -7.18 3.85 9.76
CA LEU A 236 -5.79 3.54 10.14
C LEU A 236 -5.58 2.02 10.31
N GLN A 237 -6.56 1.30 10.85
CA GLN A 237 -6.51 -0.16 10.98
C GLN A 237 -6.59 -0.86 9.61
N GLU A 238 -7.42 -0.38 8.69
CA GLU A 238 -7.50 -0.88 7.30
C GLU A 238 -6.15 -0.73 6.57
N TYR A 239 -5.51 0.44 6.67
CA TYR A 239 -4.17 0.65 6.13
C TYR A 239 -3.10 -0.24 6.79
N GLN A 240 -3.16 -0.38 8.12
CA GLN A 240 -2.25 -1.25 8.87
C GLN A 240 -2.35 -2.71 8.43
N GLN A 241 -3.58 -3.22 8.25
CA GLN A 241 -3.81 -4.59 7.83
C GLN A 241 -3.23 -4.86 6.44
N VAL A 242 -3.57 -4.04 5.43
CA VAL A 242 -3.05 -4.21 4.07
C VAL A 242 -1.52 -4.08 4.03
N PHE A 243 -0.93 -3.17 4.82
CA PHE A 243 0.53 -3.06 4.91
C PHE A 243 1.20 -4.31 5.53
N ALA A 244 0.55 -4.96 6.50
CA ALA A 244 1.04 -6.22 7.09
C ALA A 244 0.92 -7.39 6.09
N GLU A 245 -0.24 -7.55 5.44
CA GLU A 245 -0.49 -8.59 4.43
C GLU A 245 0.52 -8.51 3.25
N LEU A 246 0.98 -7.31 2.88
CA LEU A 246 2.01 -7.11 1.85
C LEU A 246 3.41 -7.53 2.31
N LEU A 247 3.78 -7.29 3.58
CA LEU A 247 5.04 -7.76 4.15
C LEU A 247 5.06 -9.29 4.31
N GLU A 248 3.94 -9.88 4.73
CA GLU A 248 3.78 -11.34 4.83
C GLU A 248 3.86 -12.05 3.46
N ARG A 249 3.56 -11.35 2.36
CA ARG A 249 3.58 -11.92 0.99
C ARG A 249 4.98 -12.03 0.40
N ASP A 250 5.74 -10.92 0.38
CA ASP A 250 6.98 -10.78 -0.41
C ASP A 250 8.22 -10.38 0.43
N GLU A 251 8.11 -10.36 1.77
CA GLU A 251 9.10 -9.87 2.76
C GLU A 251 9.55 -8.41 2.63
N THR A 252 9.35 -7.81 1.46
CA THR A 252 9.83 -6.49 1.07
C THR A 252 8.78 -5.79 0.21
N ILE A 253 8.41 -4.57 0.59
CA ILE A 253 7.45 -3.74 -0.16
C ILE A 253 8.09 -3.34 -1.50
N THR A 254 7.54 -3.83 -2.62
CA THR A 254 8.01 -3.46 -3.96
C THR A 254 7.59 -2.04 -4.35
N ASP A 255 8.15 -1.51 -5.44
CA ASP A 255 7.69 -0.23 -6.00
C ASP A 255 6.23 -0.26 -6.49
N GLY A 256 5.72 -1.44 -6.86
CA GLY A 256 4.30 -1.65 -7.19
C GLY A 256 3.42 -1.58 -5.94
N ASP A 257 3.78 -2.32 -4.89
CA ASP A 257 3.05 -2.29 -3.61
C ASP A 257 3.06 -0.88 -3.00
N ARG A 258 4.17 -0.15 -3.13
CA ARG A 258 4.27 1.26 -2.72
C ARG A 258 3.30 2.17 -3.49
N HIS A 259 3.03 1.89 -4.77
CA HIS A 259 2.06 2.63 -5.56
C HIS A 259 0.62 2.30 -5.14
N ASP A 260 0.30 1.02 -4.94
CA ASP A 260 -1.03 0.59 -4.49
C ASP A 260 -1.33 1.07 -3.06
N LEU A 261 -0.34 1.09 -2.17
CA LEU A 261 -0.43 1.72 -0.85
C LEU A 261 -0.69 3.22 -0.92
N GLN A 262 -0.09 3.95 -1.86
CA GLN A 262 -0.41 5.38 -2.09
C GLN A 262 -1.85 5.57 -2.58
N ILE A 263 -2.34 4.69 -3.46
CA ILE A 263 -3.75 4.70 -3.89
C ILE A 263 -4.69 4.42 -2.71
N LEU A 264 -4.36 3.46 -1.84
CA LEU A 264 -5.13 3.16 -0.63
C LEU A 264 -5.11 4.34 0.35
N GLN A 265 -3.94 4.91 0.64
CA GLN A 265 -3.76 6.08 1.50
C GLN A 265 -4.63 7.27 1.03
N GLN A 266 -4.66 7.53 -0.28
CA GLN A 266 -5.50 8.57 -0.89
C GLN A 266 -6.99 8.26 -0.76
N ARG A 267 -7.42 7.01 -1.02
CA ARG A 267 -8.83 6.58 -0.91
C ARG A 267 -9.37 6.65 0.52
N LEU A 268 -8.56 6.25 1.49
CA LEU A 268 -8.88 6.38 2.93
C LEU A 268 -8.82 7.86 3.39
N GLY A 269 -8.17 8.72 2.62
CA GLY A 269 -7.99 10.14 2.91
C GLY A 269 -7.00 10.37 4.04
N LEU A 270 -5.97 9.52 4.18
CA LEU A 270 -4.88 9.64 5.14
C LEU A 270 -3.79 10.59 4.62
N ARG A 271 -2.66 10.71 5.35
CA ARG A 271 -1.43 11.42 4.95
C ARG A 271 -0.22 10.62 5.41
N ASP A 272 0.96 10.99 4.91
CA ASP A 272 2.23 10.41 5.33
C ASP A 272 2.46 10.51 6.85
N GLU A 273 2.11 11.64 7.48
CA GLU A 273 2.22 11.78 8.95
C GLU A 273 1.24 10.88 9.73
N ASP A 274 0.19 10.38 9.08
CA ASP A 274 -0.79 9.45 9.64
C ASP A 274 -0.35 7.98 9.41
N THR A 275 0.31 7.66 8.29
CA THR A 275 0.72 6.28 7.92
C THR A 275 2.16 5.92 8.29
N MET A 276 3.12 6.84 8.23
CA MET A 276 4.53 6.58 8.56
C MET A 276 4.77 5.91 9.93
N PRO A 277 4.04 6.27 11.02
CA PRO A 277 4.21 5.59 12.30
C PRO A 277 3.77 4.12 12.26
N ILE A 278 2.75 3.80 11.46
CA ILE A 278 2.24 2.44 11.26
C ILE A 278 3.25 1.62 10.46
N GLU A 279 3.71 2.15 9.31
CA GLU A 279 4.70 1.49 8.46
C GLU A 279 6.00 1.20 9.24
N ALA A 280 6.48 2.15 10.03
CA ALA A 280 7.66 1.98 10.87
C ALA A 280 7.47 0.93 11.97
N LEU A 281 6.30 0.91 12.62
CA LEU A 281 5.98 -0.07 13.67
C LEU A 281 5.88 -1.49 13.11
N VAL A 282 5.08 -1.69 12.06
CA VAL A 282 4.87 -3.02 11.45
C VAL A 282 6.17 -3.54 10.82
N THR A 283 6.95 -2.67 10.14
CA THR A 283 8.27 -3.06 9.61
C THR A 283 9.24 -3.49 10.72
N ALA A 284 9.20 -2.85 11.90
CA ALA A 284 10.03 -3.23 13.03
C ALA A 284 9.58 -4.55 13.67
N GLN A 285 8.27 -4.76 13.80
CA GLN A 285 7.68 -6.03 14.28
C GLN A 285 8.03 -7.19 13.35
N PHE A 286 7.80 -7.03 12.04
CA PHE A 286 8.11 -8.03 11.01
C PHE A 286 9.60 -8.45 11.02
N LYS A 287 10.52 -7.47 11.08
CA LYS A 287 11.97 -7.74 11.16
C LYS A 287 12.38 -8.45 12.46
N THR A 288 11.72 -8.13 13.58
CA THR A 288 11.96 -8.82 14.84
C THR A 288 11.47 -10.27 14.76
N HIS A 289 10.31 -10.50 14.14
CA HIS A 289 9.76 -11.85 13.92
C HIS A 289 10.65 -12.68 12.98
N GLN A 290 11.13 -12.13 11.86
CA GLN A 290 12.10 -12.81 10.99
C GLN A 290 13.40 -13.16 11.74
N GLN A 291 13.96 -12.26 12.54
CA GLN A 291 15.16 -12.54 13.36
C GLN A 291 14.92 -13.63 14.41
N ASN A 292 13.71 -13.68 14.97
CA ASN A 292 13.30 -14.75 15.89
C ASN A 292 13.21 -16.10 15.15
N LEU A 293 12.65 -16.13 13.93
CA LEU A 293 12.61 -17.34 13.09
C LEU A 293 14.02 -17.81 12.70
N GLU A 294 14.92 -16.93 12.26
CA GLU A 294 16.33 -17.26 11.99
C GLU A 294 17.03 -17.83 13.24
N THR A 295 16.78 -17.24 14.42
CA THR A 295 17.36 -17.68 15.69
C THR A 295 16.85 -19.08 16.07
N TYR A 296 15.55 -19.33 15.92
CA TYR A 296 14.96 -20.65 16.15
C TYR A 296 15.49 -21.69 15.15
N GLN A 297 15.57 -21.34 13.87
CA GLN A 297 16.11 -22.20 12.80
C GLN A 297 17.54 -22.63 13.10
N GLN A 298 18.39 -21.71 13.57
CA GLN A 298 19.77 -22.00 13.96
C GLN A 298 19.83 -22.93 15.18
N ALA A 299 18.98 -22.71 16.20
CA ALA A 299 18.88 -23.59 17.36
C ALA A 299 18.43 -25.01 16.97
N PHE A 300 17.38 -25.13 16.17
CA PHE A 300 16.84 -26.40 15.68
C PHE A 300 17.85 -27.18 14.83
N THR A 301 18.51 -26.51 13.89
CA THR A 301 19.60 -27.07 13.07
C THR A 301 20.77 -27.55 13.93
N THR A 302 21.11 -26.80 14.99
CA THR A 302 22.20 -27.15 15.90
C THR A 302 21.83 -28.38 16.76
N ALA A 303 20.60 -28.46 17.24
CA ALA A 303 20.11 -29.61 18.00
C ALA A 303 20.14 -30.90 17.15
N LEU A 304 19.59 -30.86 15.92
CA LEU A 304 19.60 -32.02 15.01
C LEU A 304 21.01 -32.47 14.60
N ARG A 305 21.98 -31.55 14.52
CA ARG A 305 23.39 -31.88 14.26
C ARG A 305 24.12 -32.50 15.45
N GLN A 306 23.62 -32.30 16.67
CA GLN A 306 24.16 -32.92 17.89
C GLN A 306 23.49 -34.26 18.20
N GLU A 307 22.19 -34.38 17.93
CA GLU A 307 21.38 -35.54 18.31
C GLU A 307 20.28 -35.82 17.27
N PHE A 308 20.34 -36.99 16.63
CA PHE A 308 19.29 -37.47 15.74
C PHE A 308 18.91 -38.93 16.05
N PRO A 309 17.62 -39.25 16.26
CA PRO A 309 16.50 -38.31 16.46
C PRO A 309 16.60 -37.59 17.82
N LEU A 310 16.10 -36.35 17.89
CA LEU A 310 16.10 -35.54 19.12
C LEU A 310 15.55 -36.31 20.34
N SER A 311 16.14 -36.08 21.52
CA SER A 311 15.62 -36.53 22.81
C SER A 311 14.45 -35.67 23.31
N ALA A 312 13.85 -36.07 24.44
CA ALA A 312 12.85 -35.25 25.13
C ALA A 312 13.46 -33.92 25.61
N ALA A 313 14.65 -33.95 26.21
CA ALA A 313 15.34 -32.77 26.72
C ALA A 313 15.64 -31.75 25.61
N SER A 314 16.11 -32.20 24.44
CA SER A 314 16.35 -31.34 23.28
C SER A 314 15.06 -30.68 22.77
N ARG A 315 13.93 -31.42 22.73
CA ARG A 315 12.62 -30.84 22.37
C ARG A 315 12.10 -29.83 23.39
N ASP A 316 12.24 -30.12 24.69
CA ASP A 316 11.76 -29.20 25.73
C ASP A 316 12.61 -27.92 25.82
N HIS A 317 13.91 -28.00 25.51
CA HIS A 317 14.75 -26.81 25.34
C HIS A 317 14.34 -25.99 24.10
N LEU A 318 14.05 -26.63 22.95
CA LEU A 318 13.53 -25.95 21.76
C LEU A 318 12.18 -25.26 22.02
N ARG A 319 11.28 -25.88 22.78
CA ARG A 319 10.03 -25.24 23.25
C ARG A 319 10.28 -24.03 24.15
N GLN A 320 11.30 -24.09 25.01
CA GLN A 320 11.69 -22.95 25.84
C GLN A 320 12.18 -21.79 24.97
N ILE A 321 13.00 -22.07 23.94
CA ILE A 321 13.46 -21.07 22.96
C ILE A 321 12.27 -20.49 22.17
N GLN A 322 11.37 -21.34 21.64
CA GLN A 322 10.14 -20.91 20.97
C GLN A 322 9.33 -19.93 21.83
N SER A 323 9.12 -20.26 23.10
CA SER A 323 8.39 -19.42 24.07
C SER A 323 9.12 -18.13 24.42
N GLN A 324 10.45 -18.08 24.39
CA GLN A 324 11.25 -16.86 24.60
C GLN A 324 11.26 -15.94 23.38
N LEU A 325 11.01 -16.49 22.19
CA LEU A 325 10.97 -15.78 20.91
C LEU A 325 9.54 -15.44 20.45
N GLU A 326 8.54 -15.74 21.28
CA GLU A 326 7.11 -15.49 21.03
C GLU A 326 6.58 -16.08 19.69
N LEU A 327 7.18 -17.17 19.21
CA LEU A 327 6.84 -17.81 17.93
C LEU A 327 5.64 -18.77 18.06
N ALA A 328 4.71 -18.71 17.11
CA ALA A 328 3.58 -19.62 17.05
C ALA A 328 3.96 -20.97 16.43
N ASN A 329 3.14 -21.98 16.71
CA ASN A 329 3.39 -23.35 16.24
C ASN A 329 3.34 -23.49 14.71
N GLY A 330 2.67 -22.57 13.99
CA GLY A 330 2.59 -22.60 12.53
C GLY A 330 3.93 -22.20 11.89
N ASP A 331 4.50 -21.09 12.36
CA ASP A 331 5.71 -20.45 11.86
C ASP A 331 6.91 -21.43 11.93
N ILE A 332 7.03 -22.17 13.03
CA ILE A 332 8.10 -23.16 13.20
C ILE A 332 7.85 -24.48 12.46
N ALA A 333 6.59 -24.87 12.18
CA ALA A 333 6.29 -26.20 11.64
C ALA A 333 6.86 -26.42 10.23
N ALA A 334 6.91 -25.38 9.40
CA ALA A 334 7.57 -25.44 8.09
C ALA A 334 9.09 -25.64 8.22
N ILE A 335 9.71 -24.90 9.15
CA ILE A 335 11.15 -24.97 9.46
C ILE A 335 11.51 -26.36 10.01
N GLU A 336 10.77 -26.85 11.02
CA GLU A 336 10.98 -28.17 11.60
C GLU A 336 10.83 -29.27 10.53
N SER A 337 9.77 -29.21 9.72
CA SER A 337 9.49 -30.23 8.71
C SER A 337 10.54 -30.28 7.60
N GLN A 338 10.99 -29.13 7.07
CA GLN A 338 12.01 -29.11 6.03
C GLN A 338 13.35 -29.66 6.56
N ILE A 339 13.84 -29.13 7.68
CA ILE A 339 15.18 -29.47 8.19
C ILE A 339 15.20 -30.92 8.70
N THR A 340 14.10 -31.41 9.28
CA THR A 340 14.01 -32.84 9.65
C THR A 340 14.08 -33.73 8.41
N ALA A 341 13.39 -33.40 7.31
CA ALA A 341 13.46 -34.19 6.07
C ALA A 341 14.85 -34.17 5.41
N GLU A 342 15.54 -33.02 5.44
CA GLU A 342 16.94 -32.92 4.96
C GLU A 342 17.90 -33.79 5.80
N VAL A 343 17.74 -33.78 7.13
CA VAL A 343 18.56 -34.58 8.06
C VAL A 343 18.22 -36.08 7.97
N GLU A 344 16.95 -36.45 7.83
CA GLU A 344 16.53 -37.84 7.58
C GLU A 344 17.11 -38.39 6.27
N ALA A 345 17.05 -37.62 5.18
CA ALA A 345 17.65 -37.99 3.91
C ALA A 345 19.19 -38.13 4.01
N TYR A 346 19.85 -37.34 4.85
CA TYR A 346 21.27 -37.49 5.14
C TYR A 346 21.58 -38.76 5.94
N HIS A 347 20.83 -39.05 7.01
CA HIS A 347 21.01 -40.28 7.78
C HIS A 347 20.69 -41.55 6.99
N GLN A 348 19.72 -41.51 6.06
CA GLN A 348 19.46 -42.65 5.16
C GLN A 348 20.68 -42.96 4.28
N LYS A 349 21.34 -41.94 3.70
CA LYS A 349 22.56 -42.12 2.91
C LYS A 349 23.69 -42.76 3.72
N LEU A 350 23.84 -42.39 4.99
CA LEU A 350 24.82 -43.00 5.90
C LEU A 350 24.50 -44.48 6.15
N GLN A 351 23.23 -44.84 6.36
CA GLN A 351 22.81 -46.23 6.52
C GLN A 351 23.00 -47.05 5.23
N ASP A 352 22.72 -46.46 4.06
CA ASP A 352 22.94 -47.10 2.77
C ASP A 352 24.43 -47.35 2.52
N TYR A 353 25.31 -46.39 2.84
CA TYR A 353 26.75 -46.60 2.78
C TYR A 353 27.25 -47.64 3.77
N GLN A 354 26.78 -47.59 5.03
CA GLN A 354 27.08 -48.59 6.05
C GLN A 354 26.73 -50.01 5.58
N ARG A 355 25.57 -50.17 4.94
CA ARG A 355 25.12 -51.44 4.37
C ARG A 355 25.99 -51.89 3.20
N LEU A 356 26.40 -50.98 2.31
CA LEU A 356 27.31 -51.27 1.20
C LEU A 356 28.70 -51.71 1.71
N PHE A 357 29.30 -50.94 2.63
CA PHE A 357 30.62 -51.25 3.21
C PHE A 357 30.61 -52.55 4.00
N PHE A 358 29.58 -52.79 4.82
CA PHE A 358 29.40 -54.07 5.52
C PHE A 358 29.24 -55.25 4.55
N THR A 359 28.46 -55.08 3.47
CA THR A 359 28.28 -56.16 2.47
C THR A 359 29.60 -56.48 1.74
N ALA A 360 30.37 -55.46 1.36
CA ALA A 360 31.66 -55.65 0.70
C ALA A 360 32.67 -56.35 1.62
N THR A 361 32.78 -55.91 2.87
CA THR A 361 33.72 -56.48 3.86
C THR A 361 33.30 -57.87 4.38
N GLN A 362 32.04 -58.29 4.22
CA GLN A 362 31.62 -59.69 4.40
C GLN A 362 31.93 -60.59 3.20
N GLN A 363 32.20 -60.02 2.01
CA GLN A 363 32.57 -60.77 0.80
C GLN A 363 34.09 -60.87 0.59
N GLU A 364 34.81 -59.78 0.88
CA GLU A 364 36.26 -59.68 0.69
C GLU A 364 36.91 -58.90 1.85
N TYR A 365 37.82 -59.56 2.59
CA TYR A 365 38.65 -58.89 3.57
C TYR A 365 40.07 -59.49 3.60
N PRO A 366 41.15 -58.68 3.54
CA PRO A 366 41.16 -57.23 3.32
C PRO A 366 40.65 -56.84 1.93
N LEU A 367 39.90 -55.73 1.83
CA LEU A 367 39.31 -55.23 0.57
C LEU A 367 40.37 -55.01 -0.52
N SER A 368 40.13 -55.49 -1.74
CA SER A 368 40.98 -55.23 -2.90
C SER A 368 40.87 -53.78 -3.39
N GLU A 369 41.83 -53.34 -4.21
CA GLU A 369 41.82 -52.00 -4.81
C GLU A 369 40.58 -51.77 -5.70
N ALA A 370 40.13 -52.81 -6.41
CA ALA A 370 38.91 -52.75 -7.22
C ALA A 370 37.67 -52.51 -6.35
N THR A 371 37.53 -53.24 -5.24
CA THR A 371 36.39 -53.08 -4.31
C THR A 371 36.41 -51.72 -3.62
N ARG A 372 37.59 -51.22 -3.19
CA ARG A 372 37.75 -49.85 -2.64
C ARG A 372 37.35 -48.78 -3.66
N ASN A 373 37.78 -48.91 -4.91
CA ASN A 373 37.41 -47.95 -5.97
C ASN A 373 35.90 -47.96 -6.28
N ASN A 374 35.23 -49.12 -6.19
CA ASN A 374 33.77 -49.20 -6.30
C ASN A 374 33.08 -48.51 -5.12
N LEU A 375 33.46 -48.82 -3.87
CA LEU A 375 32.93 -48.17 -2.66
C LEU A 375 33.05 -46.65 -2.74
N ARG A 376 34.22 -46.12 -3.16
CA ARG A 376 34.43 -44.67 -3.32
C ARG A 376 33.55 -44.03 -4.41
N GLN A 377 33.19 -44.77 -5.47
CA GLN A 377 32.19 -44.30 -6.44
C GLN A 377 30.77 -44.29 -5.86
N GLN A 378 30.40 -45.25 -5.00
CA GLN A 378 29.07 -45.23 -4.35
C GLN A 378 28.97 -44.12 -3.29
N GLN A 379 30.04 -43.90 -2.51
CA GLN A 379 30.19 -42.76 -1.58
C GLN A 379 29.94 -41.43 -2.31
N GLN A 380 30.59 -41.21 -3.46
CA GLN A 380 30.40 -40.03 -4.30
C GLN A 380 28.98 -39.91 -4.87
N ARG A 381 28.33 -41.02 -5.23
CA ARG A 381 26.92 -41.03 -5.69
C ARG A 381 25.92 -40.67 -4.60
N LEU A 382 26.18 -41.08 -3.35
CA LEU A 382 25.39 -40.68 -2.19
C LEU A 382 25.66 -39.21 -1.80
N GLY A 383 26.81 -38.66 -2.20
CA GLY A 383 27.25 -37.30 -1.87
C GLY A 383 27.83 -37.19 -0.46
N LEU A 384 28.44 -38.27 0.03
CA LEU A 384 29.12 -38.33 1.33
C LEU A 384 30.61 -37.96 1.16
N THR A 385 31.21 -37.32 2.16
CA THR A 385 32.64 -37.01 2.19
C THR A 385 33.45 -38.14 2.86
N ASP A 386 34.77 -38.08 2.77
CA ASP A 386 35.66 -39.02 3.48
C ASP A 386 35.54 -38.88 5.02
N VAL A 387 35.10 -37.73 5.53
CA VAL A 387 34.88 -37.48 6.97
C VAL A 387 33.62 -38.19 7.48
N ASP A 388 32.57 -38.22 6.67
CA ASP A 388 31.25 -38.76 7.05
C ASP A 388 31.26 -40.29 7.14
N VAL A 389 32.07 -40.94 6.29
CA VAL A 389 32.18 -42.41 6.25
C VAL A 389 33.25 -42.97 7.19
N ALA A 390 34.31 -42.23 7.51
CA ALA A 390 35.43 -42.73 8.32
C ALA A 390 35.02 -43.37 9.66
N PRO A 391 34.03 -42.86 10.44
CA PRO A 391 33.56 -43.52 11.66
C PRO A 391 32.91 -44.89 11.38
N ILE A 392 32.13 -44.98 10.29
CA ILE A 392 31.43 -46.20 9.85
C ILE A 392 32.44 -47.26 9.42
N GLU A 393 33.42 -46.87 8.60
CA GLU A 393 34.47 -47.76 8.12
C GLU A 393 35.34 -48.25 9.29
N ALA A 394 35.79 -47.35 10.17
CA ALA A 394 36.57 -47.71 11.35
C ALA A 394 35.81 -48.67 12.29
N GLN A 395 34.51 -48.45 12.52
CA GLN A 395 33.68 -49.32 13.36
C GLN A 395 33.56 -50.73 12.76
N ILE A 396 33.22 -50.84 11.46
CA ILE A 396 33.05 -52.13 10.78
C ILE A 396 34.39 -52.87 10.69
N THR A 397 35.47 -52.18 10.32
CA THR A 397 36.81 -52.75 10.26
C THR A 397 37.25 -53.29 11.63
N THR A 398 37.06 -52.52 12.71
CA THR A 398 37.39 -52.97 14.09
C THR A 398 36.60 -54.23 14.48
N GLN A 399 35.31 -54.32 14.12
CA GLN A 399 34.49 -55.50 14.38
C GLN A 399 34.97 -56.72 13.59
N ILE A 400 35.37 -56.55 12.33
CA ILE A 400 35.83 -57.61 11.44
C ILE A 400 37.23 -58.10 11.82
N GLU A 401 38.15 -57.20 12.18
CA GLU A 401 39.47 -57.56 12.72
C GLU A 401 39.35 -58.34 14.03
N SER A 402 38.46 -57.91 14.94
CA SER A 402 38.15 -58.64 16.17
C SER A 402 37.60 -60.05 15.89
N TYR A 403 36.76 -60.20 14.86
CA TYR A 403 36.26 -61.51 14.42
C TYR A 403 37.37 -62.39 13.81
N HIS A 404 38.25 -61.82 12.97
CA HIS A 404 39.40 -62.55 12.42
C HIS A 404 40.41 -62.97 13.49
N GLN A 405 40.64 -62.16 14.52
CA GLN A 405 41.47 -62.55 15.67
C GLN A 405 40.88 -63.76 16.41
N LYS A 406 39.55 -63.82 16.59
CA LYS A 406 38.87 -64.99 17.16
C LYS A 406 38.99 -66.23 16.26
N LEU A 407 38.86 -66.07 14.95
CA LEU A 407 39.08 -67.17 13.99
C LEU A 407 40.53 -67.70 14.09
N GLN A 408 41.53 -66.83 14.17
CA GLN A 408 42.94 -67.22 14.36
C GLN A 408 43.19 -67.91 15.71
N GLN A 409 42.55 -67.47 16.79
CA GLN A 409 42.62 -68.14 18.11
C GLN A 409 42.04 -69.55 18.05
N TYR A 410 40.91 -69.74 17.35
CA TYR A 410 40.33 -71.06 17.13
C TYR A 410 41.22 -71.94 16.23
N GLU A 411 41.74 -71.40 15.13
CA GLU A 411 42.68 -72.09 14.24
C GLU A 411 43.93 -72.56 14.99
N GLN A 412 44.56 -71.71 15.82
CA GLN A 412 45.70 -72.10 16.65
C GLN A 412 45.34 -73.19 17.67
N ALA A 413 44.12 -73.18 18.23
CA ALA A 413 43.64 -74.25 19.10
C ALA A 413 43.45 -75.57 18.34
N PHE A 414 42.90 -75.53 17.12
CA PHE A 414 42.68 -76.69 16.26
C PHE A 414 44.00 -77.31 15.78
N VAL A 415 44.93 -76.51 15.25
CA VAL A 415 46.29 -76.97 14.87
C VAL A 415 47.01 -77.62 16.06
N LYS A 416 46.91 -77.02 17.26
CA LYS A 416 47.51 -77.55 18.49
C LYS A 416 46.86 -78.85 18.97
N ALA A 417 45.60 -79.11 18.60
CA ALA A 417 44.92 -80.38 18.83
C ALA A 417 45.37 -81.46 17.82
N THR A 418 45.37 -81.17 16.52
CA THR A 418 45.73 -82.12 15.47
C THR A 418 47.23 -82.47 15.45
N GLN A 419 48.11 -81.57 15.91
CA GLN A 419 49.54 -81.88 16.10
C GLN A 419 49.83 -82.90 17.22
N ARG A 420 48.88 -83.17 18.13
CA ARG A 420 49.12 -84.01 19.31
C ARG A 420 48.69 -85.47 19.15
N GLN A 421 47.68 -85.76 18.33
CA GLN A 421 47.20 -87.12 18.06
C GLN A 421 46.67 -87.22 16.62
N HIS A 422 46.69 -88.45 16.05
CA HIS A 422 46.36 -88.71 14.64
C HIS A 422 44.93 -88.29 14.22
N TYR A 423 44.03 -88.12 15.21
CA TYR A 423 42.68 -87.56 15.10
C TYR A 423 42.30 -87.04 16.50
N PRO A 424 41.58 -85.91 16.66
CA PRO A 424 41.23 -85.41 17.99
C PRO A 424 40.23 -86.33 18.70
N ASP A 425 40.58 -86.74 19.92
CA ASP A 425 39.76 -87.61 20.77
C ASP A 425 38.48 -86.92 21.27
N GLU A 426 37.58 -87.67 21.91
CA GLU A 426 36.27 -87.15 22.33
C GLU A 426 36.39 -86.00 23.36
N VAL A 427 37.44 -86.02 24.18
CA VAL A 427 37.74 -84.97 25.17
C VAL A 427 38.20 -83.69 24.46
N THR A 428 39.14 -83.81 23.52
CA THR A 428 39.67 -82.70 22.73
C THR A 428 38.59 -82.09 21.83
N ARG A 429 37.71 -82.93 21.25
CA ARG A 429 36.51 -82.47 20.51
C ARG A 429 35.58 -81.62 21.39
N LYS A 430 35.27 -82.08 22.61
CA LYS A 430 34.45 -81.30 23.56
C LYS A 430 35.13 -79.99 23.97
N GLN A 431 36.45 -79.96 24.13
CA GLN A 431 37.21 -78.73 24.41
C GLN A 431 37.21 -77.76 23.21
N LEU A 432 37.38 -78.24 21.98
CA LEU A 432 37.26 -77.42 20.77
C LEU A 432 35.84 -76.88 20.58
N GLN A 433 34.81 -77.68 20.85
CA GLN A 433 33.41 -77.25 20.79
C GLN A 433 33.09 -76.18 21.83
N GLN A 434 33.59 -76.31 23.07
CA GLN A 434 33.50 -75.26 24.10
C GLN A 434 34.26 -73.99 23.70
N THR A 435 35.44 -74.13 23.08
CA THR A 435 36.24 -73.00 22.60
C THR A 435 35.51 -72.24 21.48
N TRP A 436 34.94 -72.96 20.52
CA TRP A 436 34.08 -72.41 19.46
C TRP A 436 32.91 -71.61 20.04
N GLN A 437 32.14 -72.21 20.96
CA GLN A 437 30.99 -71.56 21.60
C GLN A 437 31.40 -70.33 22.43
N THR A 438 32.56 -70.37 23.08
CA THR A 438 33.08 -69.24 23.88
C THR A 438 33.53 -68.07 22.99
N LEU A 439 34.09 -68.36 21.81
CA LEU A 439 34.51 -67.33 20.85
C LEU A 439 33.33 -66.73 20.07
N GLY A 440 32.24 -67.49 19.87
CA GLY A 440 31.04 -67.05 19.16
C GLY A 440 31.21 -67.00 17.64
N LEU A 441 31.93 -67.97 17.08
CA LEU A 441 32.20 -68.05 15.63
C LEU A 441 31.04 -68.72 14.88
N ARG A 442 30.91 -68.45 13.57
CA ARG A 442 29.96 -69.14 12.69
C ARG A 442 30.44 -70.56 12.38
N GLU A 443 29.53 -71.52 12.37
CA GLU A 443 29.79 -72.94 12.08
C GLU A 443 30.43 -73.15 10.70
N GLY A 444 30.00 -72.38 9.68
CA GLY A 444 30.56 -72.45 8.33
C GLY A 444 32.02 -72.03 8.24
N ASP A 445 32.43 -71.01 9.01
CA ASP A 445 33.79 -70.49 9.04
C ASP A 445 34.72 -71.47 9.77
N VAL A 446 34.26 -72.00 10.91
CA VAL A 446 34.93 -73.08 11.67
C VAL A 446 35.14 -74.30 10.78
N GLY A 447 34.08 -74.81 10.15
CA GLY A 447 34.18 -75.96 9.25
C GLY A 447 35.04 -75.71 8.01
N ALA A 448 35.27 -74.46 7.60
CA ALA A 448 36.23 -74.12 6.55
C ALA A 448 37.68 -74.21 7.04
N ILE A 449 37.96 -73.75 8.27
CA ILE A 449 39.27 -73.89 8.94
C ILE A 449 39.59 -75.38 9.15
N GLU A 450 38.67 -76.15 9.73
CA GLU A 450 38.85 -77.60 9.96
C GLU A 450 39.15 -78.34 8.65
N ARG A 451 38.32 -78.16 7.62
CA ARG A 451 38.53 -78.80 6.29
C ARG A 451 39.85 -78.40 5.65
N ARG A 452 40.30 -77.15 5.79
CA ARG A 452 41.61 -76.70 5.28
C ARG A 452 42.74 -77.45 5.98
N ILE A 453 42.74 -77.47 7.31
CA ILE A 453 43.82 -78.06 8.10
C ILE A 453 43.85 -79.59 7.95
N ASP A 454 42.70 -80.25 7.84
CA ASP A 454 42.63 -81.69 7.55
C ASP A 454 43.14 -82.01 6.12
N ALA A 455 42.84 -81.16 5.14
CA ALA A 455 43.36 -81.30 3.77
C ALA A 455 44.87 -81.05 3.70
N GLU A 456 45.39 -80.02 4.36
CA GLU A 456 46.83 -79.72 4.46
C GLU A 456 47.57 -80.84 5.20
N THR A 457 47.03 -81.34 6.32
CA THR A 457 47.58 -82.48 7.06
C THR A 457 47.58 -83.76 6.21
N SER A 458 46.57 -83.96 5.37
CA SER A 458 46.49 -85.08 4.43
C SER A 458 47.44 -84.94 3.24
N ALA A 459 47.64 -83.72 2.73
CA ALA A 459 48.62 -83.43 1.68
C ALA A 459 50.05 -83.59 2.19
N ILE A 460 50.35 -83.16 3.43
CA ILE A 460 51.64 -83.40 4.08
C ILE A 460 51.87 -84.90 4.30
N LYS A 461 50.84 -85.68 4.70
CA LYS A 461 50.94 -87.16 4.73
C LYS A 461 51.23 -87.75 3.34
N ALA A 462 50.57 -87.27 2.29
CA ALA A 462 50.83 -87.72 0.92
C ALA A 462 52.26 -87.39 0.47
N ILE A 463 52.76 -86.18 0.76
CA ILE A 463 54.13 -85.78 0.46
C ILE A 463 55.15 -86.62 1.25
N ILE A 464 54.89 -86.95 2.52
CA ILE A 464 55.75 -87.84 3.31
C ILE A 464 55.79 -89.27 2.72
N ILE A 465 54.64 -89.78 2.28
CA ILE A 465 54.54 -91.08 1.58
C ILE A 465 55.26 -91.04 0.22
N GLN A 466 55.21 -89.92 -0.50
CA GLN A 466 55.80 -89.78 -1.84
C GLN A 466 57.30 -89.45 -1.81
N SER A 467 57.78 -88.67 -0.83
CA SER A 467 59.21 -88.51 -0.55
C SER A 467 59.87 -89.82 -0.08
N SER A 468 59.07 -90.78 0.42
CA SER A 468 59.54 -92.13 0.74
C SER A 468 59.75 -93.01 -0.51
N SER A 469 59.24 -92.62 -1.70
CA SER A 469 59.46 -93.35 -2.96
C SER A 469 60.38 -92.63 -3.96
N GLU A 470 60.49 -91.29 -3.90
CA GLU A 470 61.44 -90.55 -4.75
C GLU A 470 62.92 -90.72 -4.31
N ALA A 471 63.17 -91.27 -3.11
CA ALA A 471 64.51 -91.52 -2.59
C ALA A 471 65.31 -92.57 -3.39
N GLU A 472 64.66 -93.51 -4.08
CA GLU A 472 65.34 -94.56 -4.85
C GLU A 472 65.73 -94.13 -6.28
N TYR A 473 65.10 -93.08 -6.84
CA TYR A 473 65.36 -92.66 -8.23
C TYR A 473 66.48 -91.63 -8.38
N ARG A 474 66.93 -90.99 -7.28
CA ARG A 474 68.03 -90.01 -7.29
C ARG A 474 69.42 -90.66 -7.19
N LYS A 475 69.75 -91.55 -8.14
CA LYS A 475 71.07 -92.22 -8.16
C LYS A 475 71.76 -92.35 -9.53
N GLU A 476 71.18 -91.81 -10.61
CA GLU A 476 71.66 -92.11 -11.97
C GLU A 476 71.78 -90.91 -12.93
N GLN A 477 71.54 -89.65 -12.50
CA GLN A 477 71.68 -88.47 -13.37
C GLN A 477 72.40 -87.27 -12.72
N GLU A 478 73.70 -87.42 -12.47
CA GLU A 478 74.66 -86.31 -12.46
C GLU A 478 75.45 -86.30 -13.79
N THR A 479 75.05 -85.51 -14.78
CA THR A 479 75.89 -85.26 -15.98
C THR A 479 75.45 -84.01 -16.74
N ILE A 480 76.43 -83.27 -17.31
CA ILE A 480 76.26 -82.14 -18.28
C ILE A 480 75.69 -80.85 -17.63
N ARG A 481 76.48 -79.79 -17.34
CA ARG A 481 77.02 -78.72 -18.24
C ARG A 481 75.92 -77.82 -18.86
N GLN A 482 76.08 -76.50 -19.09
CA GLN A 482 77.19 -75.54 -18.93
C GLN A 482 76.65 -74.07 -18.90
N GLU A 483 77.51 -73.08 -18.63
CA GLU A 483 77.23 -71.61 -18.63
C GLU A 483 77.62 -70.93 -20.00
N PRO A 484 77.77 -69.57 -20.19
CA PRO A 484 77.21 -68.37 -19.52
C PRO A 484 76.51 -67.32 -20.49
N PRO A 485 76.97 -66.06 -20.81
CA PRO A 485 76.07 -64.87 -20.72
C PRO A 485 76.14 -63.74 -21.81
N ILE A 486 75.14 -62.82 -21.82
CA ILE A 486 75.19 -61.44 -22.40
C ILE A 486 74.24 -60.58 -21.51
N GLN A 487 74.65 -59.53 -20.76
CA GLN A 487 74.81 -58.09 -21.14
C GLN A 487 73.59 -57.47 -21.88
N GLN A 488 73.20 -56.19 -21.75
CA GLN A 488 73.65 -54.98 -21.01
C GLN A 488 72.39 -54.05 -20.81
N SER A 489 72.32 -52.84 -20.23
CA SER A 489 73.24 -51.80 -19.70
C SER A 489 72.50 -50.90 -18.66
N SER A 490 73.01 -49.70 -18.32
CA SER A 490 72.40 -48.68 -17.42
C SER A 490 73.05 -47.29 -17.69
N PRO A 491 72.72 -46.15 -17.02
CA PRO A 491 71.63 -45.82 -16.06
C PRO A 491 70.88 -44.49 -16.41
N VAL A 492 70.05 -43.96 -15.49
CA VAL A 492 70.16 -42.59 -14.89
C VAL A 492 69.04 -42.35 -13.85
N GLN A 493 69.38 -41.62 -12.78
CA GLN A 493 68.57 -41.25 -11.59
C GLN A 493 69.26 -40.03 -10.91
N PRO A 494 68.69 -39.37 -9.87
CA PRO A 494 67.28 -39.17 -9.48
C PRO A 494 66.97 -37.72 -8.94
N THR A 495 65.85 -37.58 -8.21
CA THR A 495 65.59 -36.63 -7.07
C THR A 495 65.12 -35.16 -7.28
N GLN A 496 64.45 -34.65 -6.23
CA GLN A 496 63.70 -33.37 -6.06
C GLN A 496 64.26 -32.65 -4.77
N PRO A 497 63.59 -31.68 -4.08
CA PRO A 497 62.50 -30.73 -4.40
C PRO A 497 63.03 -29.26 -4.22
N PRO A 498 62.63 -28.32 -3.29
CA PRO A 498 61.33 -27.95 -2.67
C PRO A 498 60.98 -26.43 -2.56
N GLN A 499 59.74 -26.17 -2.13
CA GLN A 499 59.26 -25.12 -1.18
C GLN A 499 59.03 -23.60 -1.52
N ASP A 500 57.75 -23.22 -1.34
CA ASP A 500 57.16 -22.16 -0.46
C ASP A 500 56.99 -20.64 -0.77
N ARG A 501 55.77 -20.16 -0.39
CA ARG A 501 55.34 -18.86 0.21
C ARG A 501 55.08 -17.60 -0.66
N ILE A 502 53.83 -17.14 -0.88
CA ILE A 502 52.77 -16.58 0.01
C ILE A 502 52.88 -15.04 0.30
N THR A 503 51.80 -14.30 -0.08
CA THR A 503 51.27 -12.95 0.36
C THR A 503 51.88 -11.57 0.01
N ARG A 504 51.01 -10.74 -0.60
CA ARG A 504 50.41 -9.42 -0.19
C ARG A 504 51.18 -8.34 0.63
N GLN A 505 50.88 -7.08 0.24
CA GLN A 505 50.41 -5.90 1.03
C GLN A 505 51.33 -4.68 1.33
N THR A 506 50.74 -3.47 1.15
CA THR A 506 51.11 -2.13 1.72
C THR A 506 52.44 -1.45 1.27
N PHE A 507 52.69 -0.13 1.42
CA PHE A 507 52.01 0.97 2.17
C PHE A 507 52.00 2.35 1.41
N LEU A 508 51.49 3.42 2.04
CA LEU A 508 50.99 4.70 1.47
C LEU A 508 51.94 5.94 1.55
N LYS A 509 51.54 7.02 0.83
CA LYS A 509 51.75 8.49 1.12
C LYS A 509 53.19 9.04 0.91
N TRP A 510 53.53 10.35 0.90
CA TRP A 510 52.96 11.68 1.24
C TRP A 510 53.64 12.78 0.34
N ALA A 511 53.40 14.11 0.29
CA ALA A 511 52.33 15.06 0.71
C ALA A 511 52.60 16.50 0.14
N GLY A 512 51.56 17.34 -0.02
CA GLY A 512 51.64 18.83 -0.10
C GLY A 512 52.02 19.47 -1.45
N LEU A 513 51.99 20.81 -1.62
CA LEU A 513 51.34 21.91 -0.87
C LEU A 513 51.41 23.22 -1.69
N GLY A 514 50.43 24.13 -1.62
CA GLY A 514 50.49 25.40 -2.38
C GLY A 514 49.33 26.39 -2.19
N SER A 515 49.51 27.37 -1.30
CA SER A 515 48.70 28.60 -1.12
C SER A 515 49.66 29.82 -1.20
N VAL A 516 49.28 31.11 -1.20
CA VAL A 516 48.10 31.91 -0.74
C VAL A 516 47.91 33.03 -1.81
N GLY A 517 46.77 33.70 -2.08
CA GLY A 517 45.50 33.91 -1.37
C GLY A 517 45.34 35.39 -0.93
N LEU A 518 44.12 35.96 -0.91
CA LEU A 518 43.91 37.36 -0.48
C LEU A 518 42.51 37.62 0.09
N VAL A 519 42.39 38.60 0.98
CA VAL A 519 41.22 38.92 1.82
C VAL A 519 41.05 40.43 1.93
N THR A 520 39.81 40.94 1.86
CA THR A 520 39.19 42.04 2.66
C THR A 520 38.01 42.68 1.91
N GLY A 521 37.04 43.23 2.66
CA GLY A 521 35.91 43.99 2.10
C GLY A 521 34.59 43.78 2.86
N VAL A 522 34.37 44.57 3.92
CA VAL A 522 33.09 44.59 4.68
C VAL A 522 32.56 46.02 4.73
N ALA A 523 31.45 46.28 4.03
CA ALA A 523 30.47 47.35 4.31
C ALA A 523 29.34 47.32 3.25
N GLY A 524 28.17 47.87 3.57
CA GLY A 524 27.16 48.28 2.58
C GLY A 524 25.93 47.37 2.46
N LEU A 525 24.87 47.72 3.18
CA LEU A 525 23.51 47.26 2.91
C LEU A 525 22.86 48.27 1.95
N GLU A 526 22.39 47.87 0.77
CA GLU A 526 21.49 48.69 -0.06
C GLU A 526 20.45 47.83 -0.82
N PHE A 527 19.29 48.43 -1.11
CA PHE A 527 18.12 47.75 -1.68
C PHE A 527 18.19 47.63 -3.20
N PHE A 528 18.32 46.41 -3.74
CA PHE A 528 18.04 46.16 -5.15
C PHE A 528 16.53 46.04 -5.43
N LYS A 529 15.89 47.18 -5.73
CA LYS A 529 14.54 47.21 -6.31
C LYS A 529 14.58 46.81 -7.79
N GLY A 530 14.04 45.63 -8.09
CA GLY A 530 13.36 45.29 -9.35
C GLY A 530 14.09 45.59 -10.66
N GLN A 531 14.91 44.64 -11.14
CA GLN A 531 15.15 44.49 -12.58
C GLN A 531 14.21 43.44 -13.18
N SER A 532 13.65 43.75 -14.36
CA SER A 532 13.00 42.77 -15.21
C SER A 532 14.04 41.73 -15.69
N PRO A 533 13.71 40.43 -15.69
CA PRO A 533 14.71 39.40 -15.98
C PRO A 533 15.06 39.43 -17.47
N LYS A 534 16.34 39.25 -17.80
CA LYS A 534 16.80 39.11 -19.18
C LYS A 534 16.43 37.72 -19.70
N TYR A 535 15.34 37.65 -20.46
CA TYR A 535 14.90 36.42 -21.11
C TYR A 535 15.86 35.99 -22.23
N ILE A 536 16.13 34.69 -22.29
CA ILE A 536 16.85 33.99 -23.35
C ILE A 536 15.81 33.24 -24.19
N THR A 537 15.77 33.47 -25.50
CA THR A 537 14.95 32.65 -26.41
C THR A 537 15.67 31.35 -26.71
N VAL A 538 15.14 30.24 -26.20
CA VAL A 538 15.65 28.89 -26.48
C VAL A 538 14.84 28.29 -27.61
N LYS A 539 15.52 27.88 -28.70
CA LYS A 539 14.92 27.07 -29.76
C LYS A 539 15.01 25.59 -29.41
N PHE A 540 13.99 24.81 -29.76
CA PHE A 540 13.93 23.38 -29.50
C PHE A 540 13.09 22.66 -30.56
N GLU A 541 13.25 21.35 -30.63
CA GLU A 541 12.44 20.48 -31.47
C GLU A 541 11.36 19.77 -30.63
N THR A 542 10.12 19.77 -31.12
CA THR A 542 9.06 18.90 -30.61
C THR A 542 8.82 17.74 -31.57
N VAL A 543 8.64 16.55 -31.01
CA VAL A 543 8.42 15.31 -31.75
C VAL A 543 7.04 14.77 -31.38
N SER A 544 6.24 14.39 -32.38
CA SER A 544 4.97 13.66 -32.18
C SER A 544 5.15 12.22 -32.63
N VAL A 545 4.56 11.29 -31.87
CA VAL A 545 4.62 9.84 -32.14
C VAL A 545 3.22 9.25 -32.38
N ASP A 546 3.17 8.06 -32.97
CA ASP A 546 1.96 7.24 -33.06
C ASP A 546 1.77 6.34 -31.80
N GLN A 547 0.70 5.54 -31.80
CA GLN A 547 0.38 4.52 -30.78
C GLN A 547 1.42 3.36 -30.68
N LYS A 548 2.60 3.49 -31.31
CA LYS A 548 3.73 2.53 -31.27
C LYS A 548 5.06 3.25 -31.01
N GLY A 549 5.01 4.50 -30.55
CA GLY A 549 6.19 5.34 -30.31
C GLY A 549 6.94 5.77 -31.58
N GLN A 550 6.40 5.55 -32.78
CA GLN A 550 7.08 5.90 -34.03
C GLN A 550 6.84 7.36 -34.39
N VAL A 551 7.91 8.06 -34.78
CA VAL A 551 7.87 9.49 -35.05
C VAL A 551 7.06 9.82 -36.30
N ILE A 552 5.86 10.37 -36.11
CA ILE A 552 4.98 10.85 -37.18
C ILE A 552 5.22 12.32 -37.56
N LYS A 553 5.83 13.11 -36.67
CA LYS A 553 6.15 14.52 -36.94
C LYS A 553 7.36 15.00 -36.13
N ARG A 554 8.18 15.85 -36.75
CA ARG A 554 9.19 16.69 -36.09
C ARG A 554 8.89 18.15 -36.42
N ASP A 555 9.00 19.03 -35.43
CA ASP A 555 8.86 20.47 -35.58
C ASP A 555 10.02 21.15 -34.84
N SER A 556 11.10 21.41 -35.58
CA SER A 556 12.36 22.00 -35.10
C SER A 556 12.31 23.53 -34.97
N ASN A 557 11.15 24.16 -35.20
CA ASN A 557 10.95 25.61 -35.20
C ASN A 557 10.30 26.14 -33.91
N LYS A 558 10.17 25.31 -32.86
CA LYS A 558 9.65 25.79 -31.56
C LYS A 558 10.66 26.69 -30.86
N GLN A 559 10.13 27.66 -30.13
CA GLN A 559 10.91 28.55 -29.28
C GLN A 559 10.13 28.91 -28.02
N ALA A 560 10.82 29.07 -26.90
CA ALA A 560 10.27 29.54 -25.63
C ALA A 560 11.19 30.59 -25.00
N LYS A 561 10.63 31.51 -24.21
CA LYS A 561 11.45 32.37 -23.34
C LYS A 561 11.84 31.57 -22.10
N LEU A 562 13.11 31.59 -21.76
CA LEU A 562 13.67 31.06 -20.52
C LEU A 562 14.31 32.21 -19.74
N PHE A 563 14.17 32.24 -18.42
CA PHE A 563 15.09 32.99 -17.56
C PHE A 563 15.69 32.08 -16.50
N LYS A 564 16.88 32.44 -16.01
CA LYS A 564 17.53 31.77 -14.88
C LYS A 564 17.37 32.67 -13.67
N GLU A 565 16.73 32.18 -12.62
CA GLU A 565 16.74 32.87 -11.33
C GLU A 565 17.96 32.39 -10.52
N ASP A 566 18.71 33.32 -9.93
CA ASP A 566 19.89 33.00 -9.12
C ASP A 566 19.48 32.73 -7.68
N LEU A 567 19.75 31.53 -7.19
CA LEU A 567 19.49 31.16 -5.80
C LEU A 567 20.71 31.45 -4.92
N GLY A 568 21.82 31.92 -5.48
CA GLY A 568 23.11 32.12 -4.85
C GLY A 568 23.99 30.87 -4.87
N ASN A 569 25.28 31.01 -4.54
CA ASN A 569 26.28 29.94 -4.56
C ASN A 569 26.44 29.23 -5.92
N GLY A 570 26.04 29.87 -7.02
CA GLY A 570 26.08 29.30 -8.38
C GLY A 570 24.93 28.33 -8.69
N ILE A 571 23.95 28.20 -7.80
CA ILE A 571 22.75 27.38 -8.00
C ILE A 571 21.68 28.25 -8.66
N THR A 572 21.16 27.83 -9.83
CA THR A 572 20.11 28.55 -10.56
C THR A 572 18.85 27.71 -10.73
N LEU A 573 17.71 28.39 -10.86
CA LEU A 573 16.42 27.79 -11.22
C LEU A 573 16.02 28.26 -12.63
N ASP A 574 15.97 27.33 -13.58
CA ASP A 574 15.60 27.59 -14.97
C ASP A 574 14.07 27.64 -15.09
N MET A 575 13.53 28.81 -15.43
CA MET A 575 12.10 29.08 -15.56
C MET A 575 11.72 29.29 -17.03
N VAL A 576 10.77 28.51 -17.54
CA VAL A 576 10.35 28.49 -18.95
C VAL A 576 8.94 29.05 -19.10
N GLU A 577 8.72 29.87 -20.14
CA GLU A 577 7.42 30.40 -20.52
C GLU A 577 6.53 29.32 -21.14
N ILE A 578 5.44 29.01 -20.46
CA ILE A 578 4.30 28.25 -20.99
C ILE A 578 3.34 29.26 -21.65
N PRO A 579 3.05 29.15 -22.96
CA PRO A 579 2.15 30.06 -23.65
C PRO A 579 0.71 29.86 -23.18
N GLY A 580 -0.07 30.94 -23.14
CA GLY A 580 -1.48 30.88 -22.76
C GLY A 580 -2.36 30.26 -23.86
N GLY A 581 -3.46 29.64 -23.46
CA GLY A 581 -4.39 28.95 -24.35
C GLY A 581 -5.53 28.28 -23.58
N SER A 582 -6.45 27.64 -24.31
CA SER A 582 -7.61 26.95 -23.74
C SER A 582 -7.57 25.45 -24.04
N PHE A 583 -8.07 24.64 -23.11
CA PHE A 583 -8.15 23.19 -23.21
C PHE A 583 -9.38 22.65 -22.45
N ASN A 584 -9.73 21.38 -22.65
CA ASN A 584 -10.68 20.69 -21.77
C ASN A 584 -9.91 20.07 -20.60
N MET A 585 -10.25 20.48 -19.38
CA MET A 585 -9.68 19.96 -18.13
C MET A 585 -10.49 18.76 -17.64
N GLY A 586 -9.84 17.77 -17.03
CA GLY A 586 -10.46 16.51 -16.61
C GLY A 586 -10.58 15.47 -17.74
N SER A 587 -11.22 14.34 -17.44
CA SER A 587 -11.11 13.11 -18.24
C SER A 587 -12.39 12.80 -19.03
N PRO A 588 -12.28 12.35 -20.31
CA PRO A 588 -13.44 12.09 -21.14
C PRO A 588 -14.17 10.80 -20.71
N PHE A 589 -15.48 10.75 -20.99
CA PHE A 589 -16.30 9.58 -20.65
C PHE A 589 -15.80 8.33 -21.39
N GLY A 590 -15.15 7.44 -20.66
CA GLY A 590 -14.58 6.19 -21.18
C GLY A 590 -13.07 6.04 -20.99
N GLU A 591 -12.36 7.08 -20.53
CA GLU A 591 -10.91 6.97 -20.26
C GLU A 591 -10.62 5.95 -19.15
N ASN A 592 -9.59 5.11 -19.35
CA ASN A 592 -9.19 4.09 -18.40
C ASN A 592 -8.39 4.70 -17.25
N GLY A 593 -8.86 4.53 -16.02
CA GLY A 593 -8.23 5.07 -14.81
C GLY A 593 -8.91 6.32 -14.23
N ARG A 594 -9.85 6.94 -14.96
CA ARG A 594 -10.58 8.14 -14.52
C ARG A 594 -11.28 7.97 -13.16
N THR A 595 -11.25 9.01 -12.35
CA THR A 595 -12.01 9.13 -11.10
C THR A 595 -13.21 10.05 -11.25
N GLN A 596 -14.19 9.96 -10.34
CA GLN A 596 -15.36 10.86 -10.34
C GLN A 596 -14.99 12.34 -10.11
N SER A 597 -13.81 12.61 -9.54
CA SER A 597 -13.25 13.96 -9.36
C SER A 597 -12.83 14.64 -10.65
N GLU A 598 -12.64 13.89 -11.74
CA GLU A 598 -12.22 14.40 -13.06
C GLU A 598 -13.42 14.73 -13.98
N GLU A 599 -14.65 14.57 -13.48
CA GLU A 599 -15.88 14.76 -14.25
C GLU A 599 -16.74 15.92 -13.72
N PRO A 600 -17.45 16.66 -14.60
CA PRO A 600 -17.40 16.58 -16.06
C PRO A 600 -16.22 17.36 -16.66
N GLN A 601 -15.74 16.91 -17.82
CA GLN A 601 -14.82 17.70 -18.65
C GLN A 601 -15.40 19.08 -18.96
N HIS A 602 -14.59 20.12 -18.78
CA HIS A 602 -14.99 21.50 -19.03
C HIS A 602 -13.85 22.33 -19.60
N ALA A 603 -14.20 23.34 -20.41
CA ALA A 603 -13.23 24.20 -21.08
C ALA A 603 -12.63 25.21 -20.09
N VAL A 604 -11.30 25.19 -19.95
CA VAL A 604 -10.53 26.08 -19.08
C VAL A 604 -9.55 26.90 -19.92
N ASN A 605 -9.46 28.21 -19.64
CA ASN A 605 -8.56 29.13 -20.29
C ASN A 605 -7.41 29.51 -19.34
N VAL A 606 -6.17 29.23 -19.75
CA VAL A 606 -4.96 29.41 -18.94
C VAL A 606 -4.14 30.58 -19.52
N PRO A 607 -3.93 31.68 -18.78
CA PRO A 607 -3.06 32.76 -19.23
C PRO A 607 -1.59 32.33 -19.19
N ALA A 608 -0.76 32.91 -20.06
CA ALA A 608 0.68 32.59 -20.14
C ALA A 608 1.38 32.76 -18.78
N PHE A 609 2.28 31.83 -18.44
CA PHE A 609 2.96 31.80 -17.16
C PHE A 609 4.36 31.20 -17.28
N PHE A 610 5.23 31.46 -16.29
CA PHE A 610 6.53 30.78 -16.20
C PHE A 610 6.45 29.61 -15.22
N MET A 611 7.09 28.50 -15.57
CA MET A 611 7.15 27.27 -14.78
C MET A 611 8.59 26.76 -14.70
N GLY A 612 8.95 26.05 -13.63
CA GLY A 612 10.28 25.42 -13.52
C GLY A 612 10.48 24.40 -14.64
N LYS A 613 11.64 24.40 -15.29
CA LYS A 613 11.98 23.46 -16.37
C LYS A 613 11.99 22.00 -15.90
N PHE A 614 12.29 21.80 -14.62
CA PHE A 614 12.38 20.53 -13.94
C PHE A 614 11.72 20.66 -12.55
N GLU A 615 11.51 19.54 -11.88
CA GLU A 615 11.20 19.53 -10.45
C GLU A 615 12.32 20.21 -9.63
N VAL A 616 11.96 20.78 -8.48
CA VAL A 616 12.92 21.49 -7.62
C VAL A 616 13.94 20.48 -7.10
N THR A 617 15.22 20.72 -7.39
CA THR A 617 16.30 19.82 -7.00
C THR A 617 16.70 19.99 -5.53
N GLN A 618 17.35 18.99 -4.94
CA GLN A 618 17.79 18.99 -3.55
C GLN A 618 18.71 20.17 -3.22
N GLU A 619 19.64 20.53 -4.13
CA GLU A 619 20.50 21.71 -3.95
C GLU A 619 19.69 23.03 -3.96
N GLN A 620 18.71 23.18 -4.86
CA GLN A 620 17.87 24.37 -4.98
C GLN A 620 16.98 24.53 -3.74
N TYR A 621 16.38 23.43 -3.29
CA TYR A 621 15.56 23.41 -2.09
C TYR A 621 16.39 23.78 -0.85
N GLN A 622 17.56 23.14 -0.66
CA GLN A 622 18.43 23.41 0.48
C GLN A 622 18.97 24.85 0.48
N GLN A 623 19.26 25.43 -0.68
CA GLN A 623 19.74 26.80 -0.85
C GLN A 623 18.66 27.88 -0.54
N ILE A 624 17.39 27.50 -0.43
CA ILE A 624 16.27 28.37 -0.03
C ILE A 624 15.76 28.05 1.38
N MET A 625 15.68 26.78 1.75
CA MET A 625 15.07 26.33 3.01
C MET A 625 16.07 26.16 4.16
N GLY A 626 17.36 25.95 3.84
CA GLY A 626 18.44 25.67 4.80
C GLY A 626 18.64 24.17 5.11
N SER A 627 17.67 23.33 4.76
CA SER A 627 17.66 21.89 5.03
C SER A 627 17.31 21.07 3.78
N ASN A 628 17.68 19.78 3.77
CA ASN A 628 17.36 18.82 2.72
C ASN A 628 16.69 17.57 3.34
N PRO A 629 15.35 17.45 3.27
CA PRO A 629 14.60 16.36 3.90
C PRO A 629 14.69 15.03 3.14
N SER A 630 15.20 15.03 1.90
CA SER A 630 15.10 13.87 1.01
C SER A 630 15.96 12.70 1.48
N PHE A 631 15.37 11.50 1.50
CA PHE A 631 16.08 10.28 1.91
C PHE A 631 17.22 9.94 0.94
N PHE A 632 16.90 9.76 -0.35
CA PHE A 632 17.87 9.45 -1.40
C PHE A 632 18.70 10.68 -1.80
N LYS A 633 19.91 10.80 -1.27
CA LYS A 633 20.76 11.99 -1.46
C LYS A 633 21.30 12.12 -2.90
N GLY A 634 21.22 13.32 -3.46
CA GLY A 634 21.93 13.70 -4.68
C GLY A 634 21.57 15.14 -5.11
N ALA A 635 22.56 16.02 -5.23
CA ALA A 635 22.36 17.46 -5.41
C ALA A 635 21.39 17.83 -6.57
N LYS A 636 21.51 17.15 -7.71
CA LYS A 636 20.68 17.35 -8.92
C LYS A 636 19.41 16.49 -8.97
N ARG A 637 19.16 15.61 -7.98
CA ARG A 637 17.91 14.84 -7.90
C ARG A 637 16.77 15.75 -7.43
N PRO A 638 15.50 15.47 -7.78
CA PRO A 638 14.34 16.11 -7.17
C PRO A 638 14.37 16.04 -5.64
N VAL A 639 13.77 17.04 -5.00
CA VAL A 639 13.54 17.04 -3.56
C VAL A 639 12.31 16.17 -3.24
N GLN A 640 12.51 15.22 -2.34
CA GLN A 640 11.51 14.29 -1.80
C GLN A 640 11.35 14.52 -0.29
N GLY A 641 10.23 14.06 0.30
CA GLY A 641 9.94 14.26 1.73
C GLY A 641 9.56 15.70 2.07
N VAL A 642 8.81 16.36 1.19
CA VAL A 642 8.40 17.77 1.30
C VAL A 642 6.87 17.82 1.34
N SER A 643 6.28 18.32 2.43
CA SER A 643 4.82 18.47 2.49
C SER A 643 4.34 19.64 1.61
N TRP A 644 3.04 19.72 1.33
CA TRP A 644 2.46 20.87 0.63
C TRP A 644 2.77 22.20 1.35
N ASN A 645 2.77 22.21 2.69
CA ASN A 645 3.13 23.39 3.47
C ASN A 645 4.60 23.78 3.27
N ASP A 646 5.51 22.79 3.22
CA ASP A 646 6.94 23.01 2.99
C ASP A 646 7.21 23.51 1.56
N ALA A 647 6.48 23.01 0.57
CA ALA A 647 6.56 23.46 -0.82
C ALA A 647 6.05 24.91 -0.97
N VAL A 648 4.98 25.28 -0.26
CA VAL A 648 4.46 26.66 -0.20
C VAL A 648 5.43 27.57 0.58
N GLU A 649 6.05 27.09 1.66
CA GLU A 649 7.07 27.82 2.42
C GLU A 649 8.35 28.03 1.60
N PHE A 650 8.78 27.03 0.81
CA PHE A 650 9.85 27.19 -0.19
C PHE A 650 9.49 28.28 -1.20
N CYS A 651 8.28 28.26 -1.77
CA CYS A 651 7.81 29.29 -2.69
C CYS A 651 7.80 30.68 -2.02
N ARG A 652 7.37 30.77 -0.75
CA ARG A 652 7.35 32.01 0.03
C ARG A 652 8.76 32.56 0.30
N LYS A 653 9.70 31.71 0.72
CA LYS A 653 11.11 32.10 0.93
C LYS A 653 11.80 32.48 -0.38
N LEU A 654 11.58 31.72 -1.46
CA LEU A 654 12.09 32.03 -2.80
C LEU A 654 11.57 33.39 -3.27
N SER A 655 10.28 33.67 -3.06
CA SER A 655 9.68 34.98 -3.36
C SER A 655 10.33 36.13 -2.59
N GLN A 656 10.58 35.93 -1.29
CA GLN A 656 11.27 36.92 -0.46
C GLN A 656 12.74 37.11 -0.84
N LYS A 657 13.44 36.07 -1.29
CA LYS A 657 14.85 36.13 -1.71
C LYS A 657 15.05 36.83 -3.05
N THR A 658 14.09 36.71 -3.96
CA THR A 658 14.18 37.16 -5.37
C THR A 658 13.38 38.43 -5.67
N GLY A 659 12.39 38.77 -4.84
CA GLY A 659 11.46 39.88 -5.09
C GLY A 659 10.41 39.61 -6.17
N ARG A 660 10.20 38.34 -6.58
CA ARG A 660 9.14 37.93 -7.52
C ARG A 660 8.10 37.06 -6.82
N GLU A 661 6.92 36.90 -7.40
CA GLU A 661 5.94 35.93 -6.90
C GLU A 661 6.25 34.52 -7.42
N TYR A 662 6.58 33.60 -6.51
CA TYR A 662 6.66 32.16 -6.75
C TYR A 662 5.54 31.44 -5.99
N ARG A 663 4.95 30.43 -6.63
CA ARG A 663 3.89 29.56 -6.11
C ARG A 663 3.87 28.26 -6.91
N LEU A 664 3.26 27.23 -6.33
CA LEU A 664 2.92 26.00 -7.07
C LEU A 664 1.95 26.32 -8.23
N PRO A 665 1.98 25.55 -9.33
CA PRO A 665 0.93 25.62 -10.33
C PRO A 665 -0.41 25.21 -9.71
N SER A 666 -1.50 25.84 -10.16
CA SER A 666 -2.85 25.29 -9.97
C SER A 666 -3.01 24.04 -10.83
N GLU A 667 -3.93 23.15 -10.45
CA GLU A 667 -4.33 21.95 -11.21
C GLU A 667 -4.48 22.23 -12.72
N ALA A 668 -5.31 23.21 -13.08
CA ALA A 668 -5.48 23.69 -14.46
C ALA A 668 -4.19 24.12 -15.19
N LYS A 669 -3.14 24.54 -14.49
CA LYS A 669 -1.84 24.92 -15.07
C LYS A 669 -0.91 23.73 -15.18
N TRP A 670 -0.95 22.83 -14.21
CA TRP A 670 -0.23 21.56 -14.24
C TRP A 670 -0.75 20.69 -15.39
N GLU A 671 -2.06 20.42 -15.44
CA GLU A 671 -2.67 19.60 -16.48
C GLU A 671 -2.46 20.20 -17.88
N TYR A 672 -2.64 21.52 -18.05
CA TYR A 672 -2.38 22.20 -19.33
C TYR A 672 -0.92 22.07 -19.79
N ALA A 673 0.05 22.21 -18.88
CA ALA A 673 1.46 22.01 -19.20
C ALA A 673 1.78 20.54 -19.50
N CYS A 674 1.26 19.60 -18.71
CA CYS A 674 1.51 18.17 -18.83
C CYS A 674 0.84 17.53 -20.04
N ARG A 675 -0.33 18.00 -20.49
CA ARG A 675 -0.94 17.58 -21.76
C ARG A 675 -0.22 18.11 -22.99
N ALA A 676 0.56 19.19 -22.85
CA ALA A 676 1.36 19.83 -23.92
C ALA A 676 0.57 20.16 -25.21
N GLY A 677 -0.75 20.37 -25.11
CA GLY A 677 -1.65 20.62 -26.25
C GLY A 677 -2.27 19.36 -26.89
N THR A 678 -2.10 18.17 -26.30
CA THR A 678 -2.83 16.96 -26.68
C THR A 678 -4.16 16.82 -25.92
N THR A 679 -5.05 15.96 -26.43
CA THR A 679 -6.30 15.56 -25.75
C THR A 679 -6.26 14.09 -25.29
N THR A 680 -5.08 13.47 -25.30
CA THR A 680 -4.83 12.09 -24.86
C THR A 680 -4.46 12.05 -23.37
N PRO A 681 -4.47 10.87 -22.72
CA PRO A 681 -4.11 10.75 -21.29
C PRO A 681 -2.66 11.18 -21.02
N PHE A 682 -1.76 10.93 -21.97
CA PHE A 682 -0.35 11.36 -21.92
C PHE A 682 -0.01 12.23 -23.14
N HIS A 683 0.98 13.12 -23.01
CA HIS A 683 1.43 14.00 -24.11
C HIS A 683 2.05 13.25 -25.30
N PHE A 684 2.43 11.98 -25.12
CA PHE A 684 2.93 11.10 -26.17
C PHE A 684 1.84 10.18 -26.77
N GLY A 685 0.59 10.27 -26.30
CA GLY A 685 -0.55 9.52 -26.84
C GLY A 685 -1.23 8.60 -25.83
N GLU A 686 -1.88 7.55 -26.34
CA GLU A 686 -2.37 6.41 -25.55
C GLU A 686 -1.33 5.28 -25.59
N PRO A 687 -0.70 4.89 -24.46
CA PRO A 687 0.23 3.77 -24.44
C PRO A 687 -0.52 2.44 -24.55
N SER A 688 0.03 1.49 -25.31
CA SER A 688 -0.46 0.11 -25.22
C SER A 688 -0.09 -0.49 -23.86
N ARG A 689 -0.90 -1.44 -23.37
CA ARG A 689 -0.71 -2.07 -22.04
C ARG A 689 0.64 -2.77 -21.85
N ALA A 690 1.40 -2.98 -22.92
CA ALA A 690 2.74 -3.58 -22.90
C ALA A 690 3.89 -2.55 -22.73
N GLU A 691 3.65 -1.26 -22.98
CA GLU A 691 4.70 -0.24 -23.01
C GLU A 691 4.91 0.47 -21.67
N LEU A 692 3.86 0.53 -20.83
CA LEU A 692 3.88 1.15 -19.50
C LEU A 692 5.03 0.63 -18.60
N ILE A 693 5.44 -0.63 -18.80
CA ILE A 693 6.47 -1.33 -18.02
C ILE A 693 7.91 -0.91 -18.43
N ARG A 694 8.11 -0.33 -19.63
CA ARG A 694 9.47 -0.08 -20.17
C ARG A 694 10.04 1.31 -19.86
N ASP A 695 9.24 2.36 -19.95
CA ASP A 695 9.78 3.74 -19.95
C ASP A 695 9.70 4.45 -18.59
N LEU A 696 9.01 3.88 -17.59
CA LEU A 696 9.19 4.25 -16.17
C LEU A 696 10.62 4.01 -15.65
N ALA A 697 11.42 3.19 -16.35
CA ALA A 697 12.81 2.90 -16.01
C ALA A 697 13.84 3.88 -16.63
N LYS A 698 13.41 5.05 -17.13
CA LYS A 698 14.26 6.01 -17.87
C LYS A 698 14.10 7.49 -17.47
N VAL A 699 13.44 7.78 -16.36
CA VAL A 699 13.34 9.12 -15.75
C VAL A 699 14.16 9.15 -14.45
#